data_AF-A0AAV6BG13-F1
#
_entry.id   AF-A0AAV6BG13-F1
#
_cell.length_a   1.000
_cell.length_b   1.000
_cell.length_c   1.000
_cell.angle_alpha   90.00
_cell.angle_beta   90.00
_cell.angle_gamma   90.00
#
_symmetry.space_group_name_H-M   'P 1'
#
loop_
_entity.id
_entity.type
_entity.pdbx_description
1 polymer ?
#
loop_
_entity_poly.entity_id
_entity_poly.type
_entity_poly.pdbx_seq_one_letter_code
_entity_poly.pdbx_strand_id
1 'polypeptide(L)'
;DGNTLTMSKRLGRRRRRAGRGARPRSLRLTYTLQAFGAMTFLVAVAFSVIHARQMQSVREEVLAHARSVARGLAMPATDLLSRPEPMSIEQTLLNQSIRAAIKSNPEFVTARVLDTAGRVWGSNRFEELFTTEKSGLRHGSGAGLGGLWAPPAYTVSGGVGTIVEPVLADATGKPKVVLGYVQIGISEHAIGARILSARAELAGIALMTLFLGCVLSMILIGIFVRPIQVLSDSVRAIGEGAMVAEVGGSGNEEIDEIARAFNEITAKFRAAQGNLVEQERLQKEMQVAQEIQQSLLPRQVPTLEGYEIGALYRAAKEVGGDYYDFVQVDDRTVGVVVADVSGKGVPGSLVMTMIRTALRMEARGNRSASDVMARMNTFVTEDMKKGMFVTMFYVVLDSVNRVVTYASAGHNPMILYRGESDATYFLKPKGIPVGIDAPDADLFRRTISVERLTLKQEDMLVVYTDGITEAMNPARDQFGEGRLLAAIKKYGHLTAQEFSQELDREIHEFTAGALQNDDITLVAIKEKVQPEERLESKRRELFRLIEQDKVPVAEACERLHVAPSTYYRYRRRVAEVGGEEGLKSLRPRAGMARASLEEEASILALVKEEPLLGAKRVVELLRTRGLVGPDLTPAAVYATLRKNGLNTREKRLEFAQNGTDRRMARLAQALSGAQRVDRAPEGQGGGE
;
A
#
# COMPACT_ATOMS: atom_id res chain seq x y z
N ASP A 1 -2.62 -15.25 -22.44
CA ASP A 1 -2.23 -13.92 -21.94
C ASP A 1 -2.43 -13.91 -20.42
N GLY A 2 -1.45 -13.78 -19.53
CA GLY A 2 -0.10 -13.27 -19.65
C GLY A 2 0.17 -12.29 -18.51
N ASN A 3 0.17 -12.76 -17.24
CA ASN A 3 1.02 -12.26 -16.14
C ASN A 3 0.62 -12.86 -14.78
N THR A 4 1.24 -13.98 -14.44
CA THR A 4 1.39 -14.45 -13.06
C THR A 4 2.80 -14.07 -12.59
N LEU A 5 2.91 -12.99 -11.81
CA LEU A 5 4.16 -12.63 -11.14
C LEU A 5 4.28 -13.39 -9.83
N THR A 6 4.86 -14.58 -9.91
CA THR A 6 5.47 -15.31 -8.79
C THR A 6 6.71 -14.55 -8.30
N MET A 7 6.54 -13.70 -7.29
CA MET A 7 7.66 -13.10 -6.54
C MET A 7 8.33 -14.17 -5.67
N SER A 8 9.28 -14.86 -6.30
CA SER A 8 10.18 -15.81 -5.65
C SER A 8 10.99 -15.15 -4.52
N LYS A 9 11.04 -15.83 -3.36
CA LYS A 9 12.03 -15.64 -2.30
C LYS A 9 13.45 -15.82 -2.85
N ARG A 10 14.04 -14.73 -3.34
CA ARG A 10 15.49 -14.58 -3.54
C ARG A 10 15.94 -13.17 -3.13
N LEU A 11 15.76 -12.84 -1.84
CA LEU A 11 16.59 -11.81 -1.20
C LEU A 11 17.94 -12.46 -0.89
N GLY A 12 18.75 -12.51 -1.95
CA GLY A 12 20.14 -12.86 -1.88
C GLY A 12 20.88 -11.94 -0.92
N ARG A 13 21.74 -12.57 -0.13
CA ARG A 13 22.97 -12.00 0.43
C ARG A 13 23.68 -11.17 -0.64
N ARG A 14 23.34 -9.89 -0.76
CA ARG A 14 24.24 -8.86 -1.27
C ARG A 14 24.55 -7.92 -0.11
N ARG A 15 25.45 -8.40 0.78
CA ARG A 15 26.36 -7.52 1.50
C ARG A 15 27.13 -6.75 0.43
N ARG A 16 26.58 -5.61 0.00
CA ARG A 16 27.36 -4.59 -0.69
C ARG A 16 28.43 -4.16 0.31
N ARG A 17 29.67 -4.55 0.02
CA ARG A 17 30.85 -3.73 0.32
C ARG A 17 30.55 -2.34 -0.25
N ALA A 18 29.91 -1.49 0.54
CA ALA A 18 30.00 -0.06 0.34
C ALA A 18 31.48 0.26 0.59
N GLY A 19 32.14 0.75 -0.45
CA GLY A 19 33.51 1.23 -0.34
C GLY A 19 33.62 2.17 0.84
N ARG A 20 34.82 2.23 1.41
CA ARG A 20 35.28 3.34 2.25
C ARG A 20 35.25 4.63 1.41
N GLY A 21 34.06 5.13 1.11
CA GLY A 21 33.84 6.51 0.75
C GLY A 21 34.22 7.32 1.97
N ALA A 22 35.12 8.28 1.77
CA ALA A 22 35.63 9.16 2.80
C ALA A 22 34.53 9.51 3.79
N ARG A 23 34.75 9.25 5.09
CA ARG A 23 33.90 9.80 6.15
C ARG A 23 33.73 11.29 5.80
N PRO A 24 32.50 11.80 5.65
CA PRO A 24 32.31 13.22 5.44
C PRO A 24 33.07 13.90 6.58
N ARG A 25 34.04 14.75 6.23
CA ARG A 25 34.75 15.58 7.21
C ARG A 25 33.65 16.16 8.08
N SER A 26 33.68 15.86 9.38
CA SER A 26 32.61 16.26 10.29
C SER A 26 32.35 17.74 10.07
N LEU A 27 31.09 18.16 9.93
CA LEU A 27 30.73 19.57 9.75
C LEU A 27 31.49 20.47 10.75
N ARG A 28 31.72 19.94 11.95
CA ARG A 28 32.62 20.50 12.98
C ARG A 28 33.98 20.91 12.44
N LEU A 29 34.71 20.01 11.75
CA LEU A 29 36.04 20.28 11.23
C LEU A 29 36.03 21.36 10.14
N THR A 30 35.03 21.37 9.26
CA THR A 30 34.96 22.35 8.16
C THR A 30 34.67 23.75 8.69
N TYR A 31 33.70 23.89 9.59
CA TYR A 31 33.36 25.19 10.17
C TYR A 31 34.43 25.71 11.15
N THR A 32 35.12 24.84 11.91
CA THR A 32 36.27 25.29 12.72
C THR A 32 37.38 25.84 11.84
N LEU A 33 37.74 25.13 10.76
CA LEU A 33 38.80 25.56 9.85
C LEU A 33 38.45 26.87 9.15
N GLN A 34 37.19 27.06 8.73
CA GLN A 34 36.75 28.30 8.09
C GLN A 34 36.71 29.48 9.06
N ALA A 35 36.12 29.31 10.25
CA ALA A 35 36.06 30.37 11.25
C ALA A 35 37.47 30.74 11.75
N PHE A 36 38.32 29.73 12.01
CA PHE A 36 39.71 29.94 12.39
C PHE A 36 40.50 30.63 11.29
N GLY A 37 40.32 30.22 10.03
CA GLY A 37 40.97 30.85 8.87
C GLY A 37 40.58 32.33 8.71
N ALA A 38 39.29 32.64 8.78
CA ALA A 38 38.79 34.01 8.68
C ALA A 38 39.28 34.90 9.84
N MET A 39 39.26 34.38 11.06
CA MET A 39 39.74 35.11 12.23
C MET A 39 41.25 35.34 12.18
N THR A 40 42.03 34.31 11.83
CA THR A 40 43.48 34.43 11.66
C THR A 40 43.82 35.46 10.58
N PHE A 41 43.08 35.48 9.47
CA PHE A 41 43.25 36.47 8.42
C PHE A 41 42.95 37.89 8.90
N LEU A 42 41.85 38.12 9.61
CA LEU A 42 41.50 39.44 10.16
C LEU A 42 42.54 39.94 11.17
N VAL A 43 42.99 39.07 12.09
CA VAL A 43 44.02 39.40 13.07
C VAL A 43 45.35 39.71 12.37
N ALA A 44 45.72 38.93 11.34
CA ALA A 44 46.94 39.17 10.57
C ALA A 44 46.90 40.49 9.80
N VAL A 45 45.77 40.84 9.18
CA VAL A 45 45.59 42.13 8.48
C VAL A 45 45.65 43.28 9.48
N ALA A 46 44.93 43.20 10.60
CA ALA A 46 44.96 44.23 11.64
C ALA A 46 46.36 44.43 12.22
N PHE A 47 47.06 43.33 12.54
CA PHE A 47 48.44 43.37 13.01
C PHE A 47 49.37 44.02 11.99
N SER A 48 49.25 43.68 10.70
CA SER A 48 50.06 44.26 9.63
C SER A 48 49.86 45.78 9.49
N VAL A 49 48.61 46.25 9.56
CA VAL A 49 48.28 47.68 9.49
C VAL A 49 48.80 48.45 10.71
N ILE A 50 48.62 47.91 11.92
CA ILE A 50 49.10 48.54 13.15
C ILE A 50 50.63 48.57 13.17
N HIS A 51 51.27 47.47 12.76
CA HIS A 51 52.72 47.36 12.67
C HIS A 51 53.35 48.43 11.78
N ALA A 52 52.75 48.68 10.61
CA ALA A 52 53.22 49.70 9.68
C ALA A 52 53.13 51.11 10.27
N ARG A 53 52.06 51.42 11.03
CA ARG A 53 51.84 52.73 11.65
C ARG A 53 52.72 52.99 12.88
N GLN A 54 52.92 51.98 13.73
CA GLN A 54 53.70 52.13 14.96
C GLN A 54 55.18 52.49 14.71
N MET A 55 55.76 51.94 13.64
CA MET A 55 57.17 52.18 13.26
C MET A 55 57.46 53.67 13.05
N GLN A 56 56.52 54.39 12.42
CA GLN A 56 56.62 55.83 12.19
C GLN A 56 56.32 56.62 13.46
N SER A 57 55.26 56.24 14.19
CA SER A 57 54.84 56.93 15.41
C SER A 57 55.91 56.97 16.49
N VAL A 58 56.57 55.84 16.80
CA VAL A 58 57.60 55.79 17.86
C VAL A 58 58.82 56.64 17.49
N ARG A 59 59.20 56.62 16.20
CA ARG A 59 60.33 57.42 15.72
C ARG A 59 60.00 58.92 15.79
N GLU A 60 58.82 59.32 15.35
CA GLU A 60 58.37 60.71 15.42
C GLU A 60 58.27 61.22 16.86
N GLU A 61 57.79 60.40 17.79
CA GLU A 61 57.71 60.73 19.22
C GLU A 61 59.10 60.98 19.83
N VAL A 62 60.07 60.07 19.58
CA VAL A 62 61.45 60.23 20.07
C VAL A 62 62.11 61.47 19.46
N LEU A 63 61.89 61.75 18.17
CA LEU A 63 62.42 62.94 17.51
C LEU A 63 61.78 64.23 18.06
N ALA A 64 60.48 64.23 18.29
CA ALA A 64 59.77 65.38 18.87
C ALA A 64 60.27 65.68 20.30
N HIS A 65 60.47 64.63 21.10
CA HIS A 65 61.02 64.75 22.45
C HIS A 65 62.46 65.28 22.43
N ALA A 66 63.31 64.76 21.55
CA ALA A 66 64.68 65.25 21.38
C ALA A 66 64.74 66.72 20.95
N ARG A 67 63.85 67.18 20.05
CA ARG A 67 63.73 68.61 19.71
C ARG A 67 63.34 69.47 20.90
N SER A 68 62.41 68.98 21.74
CA SER A 68 62.00 69.68 22.96
C SER A 68 63.18 69.87 23.92
N VAL A 69 63.96 68.81 24.12
CA VAL A 69 65.16 68.84 24.98
C VAL A 69 66.24 69.76 24.38
N ALA A 70 66.48 69.69 23.06
CA ALA A 70 67.43 70.56 22.38
C ALA A 70 67.07 72.05 22.52
N ARG A 71 65.79 72.40 22.40
CA ARG A 71 65.29 73.76 22.67
C ARG A 71 65.48 74.18 24.14
N GLY A 72 65.28 73.27 25.09
CA GLY A 72 65.55 73.52 26.50
C GLY A 72 67.03 73.83 26.80
N LEU A 73 67.95 73.20 26.06
CA LEU A 73 69.39 73.45 26.17
C LEU A 73 69.84 74.74 25.43
N ALA A 74 69.06 75.23 24.47
CA ALA A 74 69.37 76.44 23.73
C ALA A 74 69.33 77.70 24.62
N MET A 75 68.48 77.73 25.64
CA MET A 75 68.34 78.88 26.54
C MET A 75 69.63 79.17 27.34
N PRO A 76 70.21 78.23 28.13
CA PRO A 76 71.50 78.46 28.79
C PRO A 76 72.68 78.59 27.82
N ALA A 77 72.55 78.06 26.59
CA ALA A 77 73.55 78.27 25.54
C ALA A 77 73.55 79.71 24.98
N THR A 78 72.43 80.42 25.05
CA THR A 78 72.29 81.77 24.49
C THR A 78 73.16 82.78 25.23
N ASP A 79 73.17 82.72 26.57
CA ASP A 79 74.00 83.61 27.40
C ASP A 79 75.50 83.36 27.15
N LEU A 80 75.90 82.08 27.17
CA LEU A 80 77.29 81.68 26.94
C LEU A 80 77.82 82.06 25.54
N LEU A 81 77.01 81.86 24.48
CA LEU A 81 77.42 82.18 23.11
C LEU A 81 77.38 83.68 22.81
N SER A 82 76.62 84.46 23.60
CA SER A 82 76.62 85.93 23.50
C SER A 82 77.91 86.54 24.08
N ARG A 83 78.53 85.89 25.07
CA ARG A 83 79.79 86.30 25.71
C ARG A 83 80.74 85.10 25.84
N PRO A 84 81.46 84.75 24.77
CA PRO A 84 82.26 83.54 24.71
C PRO A 84 83.50 83.59 25.64
N GLU A 85 83.35 83.22 26.91
CA GLU A 85 84.44 83.05 27.88
C GLU A 85 84.60 81.57 28.29
N PRO A 86 85.75 80.93 27.99
CA PRO A 86 86.05 79.57 28.43
C PRO A 86 86.11 79.47 29.96
N MET A 87 85.60 78.36 30.51
CA MET A 87 85.60 78.04 31.95
C MET A 87 84.77 78.99 32.83
N SER A 88 83.75 79.64 32.24
CA SER A 88 82.79 80.46 32.99
C SER A 88 81.79 79.61 33.79
N ILE A 89 81.10 80.26 34.74
CA ILE A 89 79.99 79.65 35.50
C ILE A 89 78.88 79.18 34.54
N GLU A 90 78.58 79.97 33.50
CA GLU A 90 77.59 79.66 32.47
C GLU A 90 77.96 78.39 31.69
N GLN A 91 79.25 78.20 31.37
CA GLN A 91 79.71 76.97 30.71
C GLN A 91 79.57 75.74 31.61
N THR A 92 79.85 75.89 32.91
CA THR A 92 79.69 74.81 33.89
C THR A 92 78.23 74.39 34.02
N LEU A 93 77.31 75.36 34.09
CA LEU A 93 75.87 75.13 34.12
C LEU A 93 75.38 74.46 32.82
N LEU A 94 75.81 74.93 31.65
CA LEU A 94 75.46 74.33 30.37
C LEU A 94 75.89 72.86 30.28
N ASN A 95 77.12 72.55 30.67
CA ASN A 95 77.63 71.18 30.70
C ASN A 95 76.88 70.30 31.71
N GLN A 96 76.45 70.86 32.84
CA GLN A 96 75.61 70.16 33.82
C GLN A 96 74.22 69.86 33.24
N SER A 97 73.58 70.82 32.57
CA SER A 97 72.29 70.64 31.90
C SER A 97 72.36 69.61 30.77
N ILE A 98 73.44 69.64 29.96
CA ILE A 98 73.70 68.64 28.91
C ILE A 98 73.84 67.24 29.50
N ARG A 99 74.61 67.08 30.59
CA ARG A 99 74.76 65.78 31.28
C ARG A 99 73.45 65.29 31.88
N ALA A 100 72.65 66.19 32.47
CA ALA A 100 71.35 65.85 33.01
C ALA A 100 70.39 65.38 31.91
N ALA A 101 70.36 66.09 30.77
CA ALA A 101 69.52 65.77 29.62
C ALA A 101 69.85 64.40 29.00
N ILE A 102 71.13 64.01 28.95
CA ILE A 102 71.51 62.67 28.49
C ILE A 102 71.19 61.60 29.53
N LYS A 103 71.43 61.88 30.82
CA LYS A 103 71.14 60.91 31.89
C LYS A 103 69.65 60.59 32.00
N SER A 104 68.76 61.55 31.74
CA SER A 104 67.31 61.35 31.79
C SER A 104 66.73 60.69 30.53
N ASN A 105 67.48 60.64 29.42
CA ASN A 105 67.00 60.17 28.13
C ASN A 105 67.99 59.13 27.56
N PRO A 106 67.78 57.83 27.81
CA PRO A 106 68.73 56.77 27.46
C PRO A 106 68.94 56.61 25.94
N GLU A 107 68.03 57.15 25.13
CA GLU A 107 68.18 57.22 23.68
C GLU A 107 69.21 58.27 23.20
N PHE A 108 69.61 59.24 24.02
CA PHE A 108 70.58 60.28 23.63
C PHE A 108 72.02 59.82 23.91
N VAL A 109 72.86 59.82 22.87
CA VAL A 109 74.26 59.37 22.92
C VAL A 109 75.21 60.56 23.03
N THR A 110 74.89 61.63 22.31
CA THR A 110 75.68 62.86 22.30
C THR A 110 74.75 64.06 22.39
N ALA A 111 75.20 65.10 23.09
CA ALA A 111 74.55 66.40 23.04
C ALA A 111 75.63 67.46 23.06
N ARG A 112 75.61 68.34 22.07
CA ARG A 112 76.63 69.35 21.82
C ARG A 112 75.98 70.71 21.59
N VAL A 113 76.67 71.75 21.98
CA VAL A 113 76.33 73.14 21.66
C VAL A 113 77.49 73.72 20.87
N LEU A 114 77.22 74.17 19.67
CA LEU A 114 78.21 74.71 18.74
C LEU A 114 77.93 76.18 18.46
N ASP A 115 78.97 76.96 18.23
CA ASP A 115 78.82 78.31 17.66
C ASP A 115 78.63 78.27 16.14
N THR A 116 78.41 79.43 15.53
CA THR A 116 78.28 79.56 14.06
C THR A 116 79.53 79.17 13.27
N ALA A 117 80.70 79.05 13.92
CA ALA A 117 81.94 78.58 13.32
C ALA A 117 82.17 77.07 13.51
N GLY A 118 81.26 76.36 14.17
CA GLY A 118 81.36 74.91 14.41
C GLY A 118 82.29 74.54 15.57
N ARG A 119 82.62 75.48 16.46
CA ARG A 119 83.37 75.20 17.68
C ARG A 119 82.42 74.72 18.77
N VAL A 120 82.80 73.66 19.48
CA VAL A 120 81.97 73.07 20.54
C VAL A 120 82.16 73.83 21.86
N TRP A 121 81.09 74.40 22.39
CA TRP A 121 81.06 75.17 23.65
C TRP A 121 80.52 74.36 24.83
N GLY A 122 79.66 73.39 24.56
CA GLY A 122 79.16 72.43 25.54
C GLY A 122 79.08 71.04 24.92
N SER A 123 79.48 70.01 25.67
CA SER A 123 79.34 68.62 25.24
C SER A 123 79.24 67.70 26.46
N ASN A 124 78.56 66.57 26.28
CA ASN A 124 78.61 65.49 27.26
C ASN A 124 79.97 64.76 27.29
N ARG A 125 80.81 64.95 26.26
CA ARG A 125 82.14 64.38 26.15
C ARG A 125 83.18 65.47 26.29
N PHE A 126 83.99 65.38 27.34
CA PHE A 126 84.94 66.42 27.70
C PHE A 126 86.01 66.64 26.62
N GLU A 127 86.40 65.57 25.92
CA GLU A 127 87.39 65.58 24.84
C GLU A 127 86.95 66.38 23.60
N GLU A 128 85.66 66.67 23.47
CA GLU A 128 85.10 67.40 22.33
C GLU A 128 85.01 68.91 22.58
N LEU A 129 85.15 69.36 23.84
CA LEU A 129 85.04 70.77 24.20
C LEU A 129 86.13 71.59 23.50
N PHE A 130 85.72 72.72 22.92
CA PHE A 130 86.54 73.67 22.17
C PHE A 130 87.23 73.12 20.92
N THR A 131 86.95 71.86 20.55
CA THR A 131 87.34 71.34 19.24
C THR A 131 86.46 71.98 18.15
N THR A 132 87.05 72.20 16.98
CA THR A 132 86.30 72.69 15.81
C THR A 132 85.94 71.49 14.96
N GLU A 133 84.65 71.29 14.74
CA GLU A 133 84.17 70.15 13.97
C GLU A 133 84.61 70.29 12.51
N LYS A 134 85.32 69.29 11.97
CA LYS A 134 85.65 69.20 10.52
C LYS A 134 84.52 68.56 9.70
N SER A 135 83.32 68.40 10.28
CA SER A 135 82.18 67.81 9.57
C SER A 135 81.63 68.82 8.57
N GLY A 136 81.23 68.34 7.39
CA GLY A 136 80.88 69.12 6.20
C GLY A 136 79.63 70.01 6.30
N LEU A 137 79.23 70.40 7.50
CA LEU A 137 78.21 71.39 7.76
C LEU A 137 78.85 72.79 7.64
N ARG A 138 79.04 73.26 6.40
CA ARG A 138 79.42 74.66 6.14
C ARG A 138 78.35 75.59 6.72
N HIS A 139 78.64 76.22 7.85
CA HIS A 139 77.81 77.27 8.44
C HIS A 139 78.31 78.62 7.92
N GLY A 140 77.48 79.27 7.09
CA GLY A 140 77.86 80.51 6.39
C GLY A 140 78.07 81.67 7.37
N SER A 141 79.24 82.29 7.29
CA SER A 141 79.56 83.55 7.97
C SER A 141 78.98 84.74 7.20
N GLY A 142 78.16 85.55 7.84
CA GLY A 142 77.99 86.99 7.52
C GLY A 142 77.20 87.37 6.26
N ALA A 143 76.21 88.24 6.49
CA ALA A 143 75.48 89.08 5.54
C ALA A 143 74.34 88.43 4.71
N GLY A 144 73.10 88.90 4.97
CA GLY A 144 71.98 88.81 4.04
C GLY A 144 70.84 87.88 4.48
N LEU A 145 69.71 88.48 4.89
CA LEU A 145 68.40 87.83 4.86
C LEU A 145 68.06 87.48 3.41
N GLY A 146 68.19 86.21 3.04
CA GLY A 146 67.82 85.71 1.72
C GLY A 146 68.53 84.42 1.34
N GLY A 147 68.11 83.30 1.91
CA GLY A 147 68.58 81.96 1.52
C GLY A 147 69.40 81.25 2.60
N LEU A 148 68.77 80.91 3.73
CA LEU A 148 69.35 79.97 4.69
C LEU A 148 68.77 78.58 4.45
N TRP A 149 69.58 77.75 3.79
CA TRP A 149 69.48 76.29 3.80
C TRP A 149 69.57 75.84 5.26
N ALA A 150 68.43 75.54 5.89
CA ALA A 150 68.41 74.90 7.19
C ALA A 150 69.00 73.48 7.03
N PRO A 151 69.97 73.05 7.86
CA PRO A 151 70.42 71.67 7.83
C PRO A 151 69.20 70.74 8.02
N PRO A 152 69.19 69.53 7.43
CA PRO A 152 68.09 68.60 7.64
C PRO A 152 67.89 68.45 9.15
N ALA A 153 66.67 68.64 9.62
CA ALA A 153 66.38 68.61 11.06
C ALA A 153 66.72 67.26 11.72
N TYR A 154 67.06 66.24 10.90
CA TYR A 154 67.59 64.96 11.33
C TYR A 154 68.52 64.36 10.26
N THR A 155 69.74 63.97 10.64
CA THR A 155 70.69 63.27 9.74
C THR A 155 71.28 62.04 10.44
N VAL A 156 71.27 60.88 9.79
CA VAL A 156 71.82 59.63 10.35
C VAL A 156 73.21 59.37 9.79
N SER A 157 74.20 59.20 10.68
CA SER A 157 75.57 58.82 10.32
C SER A 157 76.14 57.89 11.38
N GLY A 158 76.76 56.78 10.96
CA GLY A 158 77.40 55.83 11.88
C GLY A 158 76.48 55.19 12.93
N GLY A 159 75.17 55.10 12.67
CA GLY A 159 74.18 54.55 13.62
C GLY A 159 73.66 55.55 14.66
N VAL A 160 74.04 56.83 14.55
CA VAL A 160 73.53 57.92 15.38
C VAL A 160 72.80 58.93 14.50
N GLY A 161 71.55 59.20 14.84
CA GLY A 161 70.74 60.22 14.21
C GLY A 161 70.87 61.55 14.94
N THR A 162 71.33 62.59 14.26
CA THR A 162 71.58 63.89 14.87
C THR A 162 70.46 64.87 14.53
N ILE A 163 69.81 65.42 15.54
CA ILE A 163 68.89 66.56 15.43
C ILE A 163 69.66 67.85 15.67
N VAL A 164 69.32 68.89 14.93
CA VAL A 164 69.90 70.23 15.07
C VAL A 164 68.81 71.25 15.35
N GLU A 165 68.94 72.01 16.44
CA GLU A 165 68.06 73.14 16.79
C GLU A 165 68.89 74.42 16.93
N PRO A 166 68.45 75.56 16.36
CA PRO A 166 69.20 76.82 16.42
C PRO A 166 69.10 77.49 17.79
N VAL A 167 70.20 78.10 18.24
CA VAL A 167 70.26 78.99 19.40
C VAL A 167 70.07 80.42 18.92
N LEU A 168 69.04 81.11 19.42
CA LEU A 168 68.61 82.43 18.94
C LEU A 168 68.76 83.46 20.06
N ALA A 169 69.41 84.59 19.77
CA ALA A 169 69.38 85.76 20.64
C ALA A 169 68.18 86.67 20.33
N ASP A 170 67.51 87.14 21.38
CA ASP A 170 66.46 88.15 21.29
C ASP A 170 67.07 89.53 21.57
N ALA A 171 67.15 90.38 20.54
CA ALA A 171 67.51 91.78 20.69
C ALA A 171 66.23 92.59 20.47
N THR A 172 65.80 93.33 21.50
CA THR A 172 64.60 94.16 21.46
C THR A 172 64.58 95.03 20.19
N GLY A 173 63.68 94.69 19.25
CA GLY A 173 63.43 95.44 18.02
C GLY A 173 64.24 95.06 16.77
N LYS A 174 64.96 93.93 16.73
CA LYS A 174 65.70 93.44 15.52
C LYS A 174 65.43 91.94 15.24
N PRO A 175 65.64 91.45 13.99
CA PRO A 175 65.46 90.03 13.67
C PRO A 175 66.40 89.14 14.49
N LYS A 176 65.88 87.99 14.99
CA LYS A 176 66.62 87.02 15.80
C LYS A 176 67.90 86.59 15.08
N VAL A 177 69.03 86.71 15.77
CA VAL A 177 70.35 86.29 15.25
C VAL A 177 70.64 84.89 15.75
N VAL A 178 71.05 83.99 14.85
CA VAL A 178 71.50 82.64 15.21
C VAL A 178 72.91 82.75 15.79
N LEU A 179 73.07 82.41 17.06
CA LEU A 179 74.36 82.42 17.76
C LEU A 179 75.09 81.07 17.64
N GLY A 180 74.35 80.00 17.39
CA GLY A 180 74.88 78.65 17.36
C GLY A 180 73.80 77.60 17.18
N TYR A 181 74.14 76.34 17.40
CA TYR A 181 73.25 75.19 17.24
C TYR A 181 73.41 74.20 18.39
N VAL A 182 72.30 73.64 18.85
CA VAL A 182 72.28 72.47 19.73
C VAL A 182 72.11 71.24 18.86
N GLN A 183 73.07 70.32 18.96
CA GLN A 183 73.01 69.02 18.31
C GLN A 183 72.72 67.94 19.36
N ILE A 184 71.70 67.11 19.13
CA ILE A 184 71.46 65.90 19.93
C ILE A 184 71.58 64.68 19.02
N GLY A 185 72.55 63.82 19.32
CA GLY A 185 72.71 62.51 18.69
C GLY A 185 71.90 61.45 19.42
N ILE A 186 71.03 60.78 18.69
CA ILE A 186 70.11 59.74 19.16
C ILE A 186 70.57 58.39 18.61
N SER A 187 70.61 57.37 19.47
CA SER A 187 70.98 56.01 19.05
C SER A 187 69.87 55.38 18.20
N GLU A 188 70.16 55.06 16.93
CA GLU A 188 69.24 54.26 16.10
C GLU A 188 69.04 52.85 16.68
N HIS A 189 70.03 52.33 17.42
CA HIS A 189 69.90 51.05 18.14
C HIS A 189 68.90 51.14 19.31
N ALA A 190 68.88 52.26 20.05
CA ALA A 190 67.92 52.46 21.15
C ALA A 190 66.48 52.64 20.64
N ILE A 191 66.30 53.34 19.52
CA ILE A 191 65.00 53.43 18.82
C ILE A 191 64.56 52.02 18.37
N GLY A 192 65.47 51.25 17.78
CA GLY A 192 65.22 49.87 17.39
C GLY A 192 64.78 48.95 18.55
N ALA A 193 65.39 49.11 19.73
CA ALA A 193 65.03 48.35 20.93
C ALA A 193 63.60 48.68 21.42
N ARG A 194 63.19 49.96 21.43
CA ARG A 194 61.81 50.37 21.78
C ARG A 194 60.77 49.85 20.77
N ILE A 195 61.13 49.83 19.49
CA ILE A 195 60.28 49.24 18.44
C ILE A 195 60.11 47.74 18.68
N LEU A 196 61.18 47.03 19.07
CA LEU A 196 61.13 45.59 19.32
C LEU A 196 60.25 45.25 20.53
N SER A 197 60.30 46.03 21.62
CA SER A 197 59.42 45.82 22.79
C SER A 197 57.96 46.10 22.45
N ALA A 198 57.66 47.19 21.73
CA ALA A 198 56.30 47.49 21.29
C ALA A 198 55.72 46.39 20.37
N ARG A 199 56.55 45.79 19.52
CA ARG A 199 56.16 44.65 18.68
C ARG A 199 55.83 43.40 19.50
N ALA A 200 56.58 43.13 20.57
CA ALA A 200 56.34 41.98 21.43
C ALA A 200 54.98 42.10 22.16
N GLU A 201 54.63 43.29 22.65
CA GLU A 201 53.34 43.54 23.29
C GLU A 201 52.17 43.33 22.32
N LEU A 202 52.24 43.89 21.10
CA LEU A 202 51.21 43.68 20.07
C LEU A 202 51.08 42.21 19.67
N ALA A 203 52.20 41.50 19.54
CA ALA A 203 52.18 40.06 19.21
C ALA A 203 51.48 39.25 20.32
N GLY A 204 51.71 39.61 21.59
CA GLY A 204 51.01 39.01 22.73
C GLY A 204 49.50 39.24 22.68
N ILE A 205 49.05 40.47 22.43
CA ILE A 205 47.63 40.81 22.29
C ILE A 205 46.98 40.05 21.13
N ALA A 206 47.66 39.97 19.98
CA ALA A 206 47.19 39.22 18.82
C ALA A 206 47.03 37.73 19.12
N LEU A 207 47.99 37.12 19.81
CA LEU A 207 47.94 35.71 20.21
C LEU A 207 46.79 35.45 21.20
N MET A 208 46.61 36.33 22.20
CA MET A 208 45.52 36.23 23.17
C MET A 208 44.15 36.34 22.50
N THR A 209 44.00 37.26 21.55
CA THR A 209 42.76 37.43 20.77
C THR A 209 42.45 36.16 19.97
N LEU A 210 43.46 35.59 19.30
CA LEU A 210 43.31 34.34 18.54
C LEU A 210 42.94 33.16 19.45
N PHE A 211 43.55 33.06 20.63
CA PHE A 211 43.19 32.05 21.62
C PHE A 211 41.74 32.18 22.09
N LEU A 212 41.30 33.39 22.45
CA LEU A 212 39.94 33.63 22.92
C LEU A 212 38.89 33.28 21.84
N GLY A 213 39.16 33.60 20.58
CA GLY A 213 38.28 33.24 19.49
C GLY A 213 38.23 31.74 19.19
N CYS A 214 39.35 31.01 19.37
CA CYS A 214 39.33 29.55 19.32
C CYS A 214 38.42 28.95 20.40
N VAL A 215 38.50 29.46 21.63
CA VAL A 215 37.65 29.03 22.74
C VAL A 215 36.18 29.34 22.44
N LEU A 216 35.86 30.55 22.01
CA LEU A 216 34.50 30.95 21.65
C LEU A 216 33.93 30.11 20.50
N SER A 217 34.75 29.81 19.49
CA SER A 217 34.38 28.93 18.37
C SER A 217 34.04 27.52 18.85
N MET A 218 34.86 26.93 19.75
CA MET A 218 34.57 25.62 20.33
C MET A 218 33.24 25.61 21.11
N ILE A 219 32.93 26.68 21.85
CA ILE A 219 31.67 26.82 22.59
C ILE A 219 30.49 26.91 21.62
N LEU A 220 30.55 27.79 20.62
CA LEU A 220 29.50 27.96 19.61
C LEU A 220 29.21 26.65 18.87
N ILE A 221 30.24 25.88 18.51
CA ILE A 221 30.08 24.57 17.87
C ILE A 221 29.35 23.58 18.77
N GLY A 222 29.64 23.60 20.08
CA GLY A 222 28.95 22.76 21.06
C GLY A 222 27.45 23.04 21.12
N ILE A 223 27.07 24.31 21.05
CA ILE A 223 25.68 24.80 21.16
C ILE A 223 24.88 24.50 19.88
N PHE A 224 25.45 24.77 18.70
CA PHE A 224 24.68 24.68 17.44
C PHE A 224 24.80 23.34 16.72
N VAL A 225 25.96 22.68 16.74
CA VAL A 225 26.20 21.51 15.87
C VAL A 225 25.71 20.21 16.50
N ARG A 226 25.80 20.06 17.83
CA ARG A 226 25.35 18.83 18.52
C ARG A 226 23.86 18.53 18.31
N PRO A 227 22.93 19.50 18.49
CA PRO A 227 21.50 19.23 18.34
C PRO A 227 21.12 18.81 16.92
N ILE A 228 21.68 19.48 15.91
CA ILE A 228 21.44 19.16 14.49
C ILE A 228 21.90 17.73 14.16
N GLN A 229 23.02 17.29 14.76
CA GLN A 229 23.51 15.92 14.56
C GLN A 229 22.57 14.88 15.17
N VAL A 230 22.08 15.12 16.39
CA VAL A 230 21.10 14.21 17.03
C VAL A 230 19.85 14.09 16.17
N LEU A 231 19.32 15.21 15.67
CA LEU A 231 18.15 15.19 14.77
C LEU A 231 18.43 14.42 13.48
N SER A 232 19.58 14.66 12.84
CA SER A 232 19.99 13.95 11.62
C SER A 232 20.13 12.44 11.84
N ASP A 233 20.70 12.02 12.97
CA ASP A 233 20.87 10.62 13.30
C ASP A 233 19.50 9.95 13.60
N SER A 234 18.60 10.67 14.28
CA SER A 234 17.22 10.23 14.51
C SER A 234 16.43 10.01 13.22
N VAL A 235 16.55 10.92 12.24
CA VAL A 235 15.91 10.76 10.91
C VAL A 235 16.40 9.50 10.21
N ARG A 236 17.72 9.26 10.25
CA ARG A 236 18.32 8.09 9.61
C ARG A 236 17.89 6.80 10.29
N ALA A 237 17.81 6.79 11.61
CA ALA A 237 17.36 5.62 12.37
C ALA A 237 15.89 5.25 12.09
N ILE A 238 15.00 6.23 11.86
CA ILE A 238 13.61 5.97 11.40
C ILE A 238 13.63 5.31 10.00
N GLY A 239 14.45 5.82 9.07
CA GLY A 239 14.59 5.23 7.74
C GLY A 239 15.11 3.79 7.74
N GLU A 240 15.82 3.39 8.80
CA GLU A 240 16.35 2.03 9.00
C GLU A 240 15.43 1.16 9.88
N GLY A 241 14.26 1.67 10.30
CA GLY A 241 13.24 0.92 11.04
C GLY A 241 13.49 0.80 12.54
N ALA A 242 14.36 1.62 13.12
CA ALA A 242 14.64 1.62 14.55
C ALA A 242 13.61 2.44 15.34
N MET A 243 13.23 1.98 16.54
CA MET A 243 12.46 2.79 17.49
C MET A 243 13.35 3.88 18.09
N VAL A 244 13.17 5.11 17.62
CA VAL A 244 13.90 6.27 18.14
C VAL A 244 13.13 6.91 19.30
N ALA A 245 13.83 7.16 20.41
CA ALA A 245 13.32 7.95 21.54
C ALA A 245 13.10 9.42 21.11
N GLU A 246 12.22 10.13 21.81
CA GLU A 246 11.94 11.55 21.53
C GLU A 246 13.21 12.38 21.48
N VAL A 247 13.30 13.28 20.49
CA VAL A 247 14.40 14.24 20.41
C VAL A 247 14.21 15.25 21.55
N GLY A 248 15.13 15.25 22.52
CA GLY A 248 15.12 16.18 23.64
C GLY A 248 15.49 17.61 23.25
N GLY A 249 15.17 18.57 24.13
CA GLY A 249 15.41 20.00 23.90
C GLY A 249 16.89 20.39 23.85
N SER A 250 17.23 21.27 22.92
CA SER A 250 18.54 21.88 22.70
C SER A 250 18.76 23.13 23.54
N GLY A 251 17.71 23.76 24.07
CA GLY A 251 17.76 25.06 24.75
C GLY A 251 17.81 26.28 23.82
N ASN A 252 17.69 26.06 22.50
CA ASN A 252 17.51 27.10 21.49
C ASN A 252 16.08 26.96 20.94
N GLU A 253 15.29 28.04 20.98
CA GLU A 253 13.87 28.01 20.65
C GLU A 253 13.60 27.52 19.22
N GLU A 254 14.41 27.95 18.25
CA GLU A 254 14.27 27.57 16.85
C GLU A 254 14.60 26.08 16.61
N ILE A 255 15.58 25.54 17.34
CA ILE A 255 15.93 24.10 17.25
C ILE A 255 14.85 23.27 17.94
N ASP A 256 14.31 23.76 19.05
CA ASP A 256 13.25 23.09 19.80
C ASP A 256 11.92 23.08 19.04
N GLU A 257 11.63 24.11 18.23
CA GLU A 257 10.52 24.11 17.27
C GLU A 257 10.66 23.00 16.22
N ILE A 258 11.84 22.87 15.61
CA ILE A 258 12.12 21.80 14.64
C ILE A 258 12.01 20.42 15.31
N ALA A 259 12.54 20.26 16.52
CA ALA A 259 12.44 19.03 17.28
C ALA A 259 10.99 18.65 17.61
N ARG A 260 10.16 19.63 18.00
CA ARG A 260 8.72 19.44 18.24
C ARG A 260 7.97 19.04 16.97
N ALA A 261 8.16 19.76 15.87
CA ALA A 261 7.57 19.41 14.59
C ALA A 261 7.98 18.00 14.12
N PHE A 262 9.24 17.64 14.33
CA PHE A 262 9.75 16.31 14.00
C PHE A 262 9.11 15.21 14.86
N ASN A 263 9.00 15.42 16.18
CA ASN A 263 8.35 14.48 17.09
C ASN A 263 6.87 14.31 16.72
N GLU A 264 6.17 15.39 16.34
CA GLU A 264 4.77 15.35 15.89
C GLU A 264 4.61 14.54 14.59
N ILE A 265 5.44 14.79 13.57
CA ILE A 265 5.43 14.03 12.32
C ILE A 265 5.70 12.55 12.59
N THR A 266 6.68 12.24 13.45
CA THR A 266 7.03 10.86 13.81
C THR A 266 5.86 10.17 14.52
N ALA A 267 5.18 10.84 15.43
CA ALA A 267 4.00 10.31 16.11
C ALA A 267 2.84 10.04 15.13
N LYS A 268 2.54 11.00 14.25
CA LYS A 268 1.52 10.85 13.20
C LYS A 268 1.85 9.70 12.24
N PHE A 269 3.10 9.60 11.81
CA PHE A 269 3.56 8.51 10.94
C PHE A 269 3.41 7.14 11.62
N ARG A 270 3.81 7.01 12.89
CA ARG A 270 3.63 5.77 13.67
C ARG A 270 2.16 5.38 13.80
N ALA A 271 1.29 6.34 14.12
CA ALA A 271 -0.14 6.09 14.23
C ALA A 271 -0.73 5.64 12.88
N ALA A 272 -0.37 6.32 11.78
CA ALA A 272 -0.80 5.94 10.44
C ALA A 272 -0.30 4.55 10.04
N GLN A 273 0.97 4.22 10.32
CA GLN A 273 1.52 2.90 10.04
C GLN A 273 0.85 1.81 10.87
N GLY A 274 0.60 2.06 12.16
CA GLY A 274 -0.14 1.13 13.02
C GLY A 274 -1.55 0.87 12.49
N ASN A 275 -2.26 1.93 12.08
CA ASN A 275 -3.60 1.81 11.48
C ASN A 275 -3.58 1.02 10.17
N LEU A 276 -2.59 1.22 9.30
CA LEU A 276 -2.46 0.47 8.06
C LEU A 276 -2.21 -1.02 8.31
N VAL A 277 -1.32 -1.36 9.24
CA VAL A 277 -1.04 -2.75 9.61
C VAL A 277 -2.30 -3.41 10.17
N GLU A 278 -3.05 -2.71 11.02
CA GLU A 278 -4.31 -3.23 11.57
C GLU A 278 -5.38 -3.40 10.48
N GLN A 279 -5.51 -2.44 9.56
CA GLN A 279 -6.42 -2.55 8.42
C GLN A 279 -6.08 -3.74 7.51
N GLU A 280 -4.80 -3.94 7.20
CA GLU A 280 -4.35 -5.10 6.41
C GLU A 280 -4.64 -6.42 7.14
N ARG A 281 -4.47 -6.44 8.46
CA ARG A 281 -4.78 -7.61 9.28
C ARG A 281 -6.29 -7.92 9.25
N LEU A 282 -7.14 -6.92 9.48
CA LEU A 282 -8.60 -7.07 9.44
C LEU A 282 -9.09 -7.49 8.05
N GLN A 283 -8.52 -6.94 6.97
CA GLN A 283 -8.84 -7.36 5.61
C GLN A 283 -8.49 -8.83 5.36
N LYS A 284 -7.35 -9.30 5.86
CA LYS A 284 -6.99 -10.73 5.78
C LYS A 284 -7.94 -11.62 6.58
N GLU A 285 -8.33 -11.19 7.78
CA GLU A 285 -9.31 -11.93 8.60
C GLU A 285 -10.68 -12.02 7.88
N MET A 286 -11.12 -10.93 7.24
CA MET A 286 -12.35 -10.92 6.42
C MET A 286 -12.24 -11.82 5.18
N GLN A 287 -11.09 -11.83 4.51
CA GLN A 287 -10.86 -12.71 3.36
C GLN A 287 -10.94 -14.18 3.77
N VAL A 288 -10.34 -14.56 4.91
CA VAL A 288 -10.45 -15.92 5.45
C VAL A 288 -11.89 -16.28 5.79
N ALA A 289 -12.65 -15.37 6.40
CA ALA A 289 -14.06 -15.60 6.68
C ALA A 289 -14.88 -15.81 5.40
N GLN A 290 -14.59 -15.05 4.34
CA GLN A 290 -15.25 -15.18 3.03
C GLN A 290 -14.93 -16.54 2.40
N GLU A 291 -13.67 -16.98 2.44
CA GLU A 291 -13.25 -18.29 1.94
C GLU A 291 -13.97 -19.44 2.68
N ILE A 292 -14.09 -19.33 4.01
CA ILE A 292 -14.83 -20.31 4.83
C ILE A 292 -16.29 -20.34 4.40
N GLN A 293 -16.97 -19.19 4.31
CA GLN A 293 -18.37 -19.13 3.92
C GLN A 293 -18.61 -19.73 2.53
N GLN A 294 -17.78 -19.37 1.54
CA GLN A 294 -17.87 -19.93 0.19
C GLN A 294 -17.68 -21.45 0.19
N SER A 295 -16.85 -21.98 1.09
CA SER A 295 -16.67 -23.43 1.23
C SER A 295 -17.90 -24.17 1.79
N LEU A 296 -18.81 -23.45 2.46
CA LEU A 296 -20.07 -24.00 2.98
C LEU A 296 -21.15 -24.10 1.89
N LEU A 297 -21.08 -23.29 0.83
CA LEU A 297 -22.02 -23.30 -0.28
C LEU A 297 -21.85 -24.57 -1.15
N PRO A 298 -22.90 -25.00 -1.88
CA PRO A 298 -22.85 -26.18 -2.73
C PRO A 298 -21.80 -26.06 -3.83
N ARG A 299 -20.88 -27.03 -3.90
CA ARG A 299 -19.89 -27.11 -4.98
C ARG A 299 -20.45 -27.63 -6.30
N GLN A 300 -21.53 -28.40 -6.23
CA GLN A 300 -22.15 -29.04 -7.38
C GLN A 300 -23.66 -29.00 -7.24
N VAL A 301 -24.35 -28.78 -8.35
CA VAL A 301 -25.79 -28.92 -8.45
C VAL A 301 -26.12 -30.43 -8.46
N PRO A 302 -27.08 -30.90 -7.64
CA PRO A 302 -27.43 -32.31 -7.61
C PRO A 302 -28.08 -32.76 -8.91
N THR A 303 -27.87 -34.02 -9.27
CA THR A 303 -28.64 -34.65 -10.36
C THR A 303 -29.93 -35.22 -9.78
N LEU A 304 -31.07 -34.66 -10.17
CA LEU A 304 -32.40 -35.17 -9.81
C LEU A 304 -33.11 -35.65 -11.08
N GLU A 305 -33.75 -36.83 -11.03
CA GLU A 305 -34.47 -37.34 -12.19
C GLU A 305 -35.63 -36.39 -12.56
N GLY A 306 -35.75 -36.10 -13.86
CA GLY A 306 -36.72 -35.20 -14.49
C GLY A 306 -36.78 -33.74 -14.00
N TYR A 307 -35.77 -33.28 -13.26
CA TYR A 307 -35.52 -31.85 -13.08
C TYR A 307 -34.12 -31.48 -13.56
N GLU A 308 -34.01 -30.33 -14.20
CA GLU A 308 -32.76 -29.68 -14.59
C GLU A 308 -32.61 -28.44 -13.70
N ILE A 309 -31.46 -28.32 -13.04
CA ILE A 309 -31.21 -27.25 -12.07
C ILE A 309 -29.95 -26.52 -12.51
N GLY A 310 -29.99 -25.19 -12.46
CA GLY A 310 -28.85 -24.31 -12.71
C GLY A 310 -28.70 -23.34 -11.55
N ALA A 311 -27.46 -22.93 -11.26
CA ALA A 311 -27.18 -21.97 -10.20
C ALA A 311 -26.16 -20.92 -10.66
N LEU A 312 -26.34 -19.72 -10.11
CA LEU A 312 -25.42 -18.59 -10.19
C LEU A 312 -25.21 -18.05 -8.78
N TYR A 313 -23.95 -17.92 -8.38
CA TYR A 313 -23.59 -17.25 -7.14
C TYR A 313 -22.34 -16.40 -7.37
N ARG A 314 -22.41 -15.13 -7.03
CA ARG A 314 -21.30 -14.19 -7.06
C ARG A 314 -21.31 -13.35 -5.80
N ALA A 315 -20.34 -13.60 -4.91
CA ALA A 315 -20.18 -12.84 -3.69
C ALA A 315 -19.80 -11.38 -3.98
N ALA A 316 -20.33 -10.44 -3.20
CA ALA A 316 -19.78 -9.10 -3.09
C ALA A 316 -18.37 -9.17 -2.46
N LYS A 317 -17.60 -8.08 -2.49
CA LYS A 317 -16.22 -8.05 -1.95
C LYS A 317 -16.12 -8.36 -0.46
N GLU A 318 -17.24 -8.37 0.26
CA GLU A 318 -17.32 -8.63 1.69
C GLU A 318 -17.76 -10.08 1.98
N VAL A 319 -17.81 -10.42 3.27
CA VAL A 319 -18.46 -11.66 3.72
C VAL A 319 -19.97 -11.50 3.51
N GLY A 320 -20.52 -12.36 2.67
CA GLY A 320 -21.87 -12.24 2.14
C GLY A 320 -22.98 -12.57 3.13
N GLY A 321 -24.20 -12.13 2.85
CA GLY A 321 -25.42 -12.51 3.57
C GLY A 321 -26.16 -13.66 2.89
N ASP A 322 -25.98 -13.82 1.58
CA ASP A 322 -26.75 -14.75 0.78
C ASP A 322 -26.43 -16.23 1.10
N TYR A 323 -27.48 -17.04 1.03
CA TYR A 323 -27.42 -18.49 1.18
C TYR A 323 -28.24 -19.17 0.11
N TYR A 324 -27.60 -20.06 -0.66
CA TYR A 324 -28.32 -21.05 -1.45
C TYR A 324 -27.81 -22.45 -1.14
N ASP A 325 -28.69 -23.43 -1.26
CA ASP A 325 -28.33 -24.81 -1.00
C ASP A 325 -29.23 -25.81 -1.72
N PHE A 326 -28.70 -27.01 -1.87
CA PHE A 326 -29.40 -28.18 -2.34
C PHE A 326 -29.36 -29.24 -1.24
N VAL A 327 -30.46 -29.33 -0.50
CA VAL A 327 -30.58 -30.20 0.67
C VAL A 327 -31.26 -31.50 0.25
N GLN A 328 -30.56 -32.61 0.38
CA GLN A 328 -31.15 -33.91 0.09
C GLN A 328 -32.14 -34.29 1.20
N VAL A 329 -33.43 -34.36 0.84
CA VAL A 329 -34.51 -34.77 1.75
C VAL A 329 -34.54 -36.30 1.83
N ASP A 330 -34.51 -36.96 0.68
CA ASP A 330 -34.36 -38.41 0.51
C ASP A 330 -33.77 -38.75 -0.88
N ASP A 331 -33.74 -40.01 -1.29
CA ASP A 331 -33.15 -40.45 -2.57
C ASP A 331 -33.83 -39.85 -3.81
N ARG A 332 -35.07 -39.37 -3.67
CA ARG A 332 -35.92 -38.93 -4.79
C ARG A 332 -36.44 -37.51 -4.61
N THR A 333 -36.05 -36.85 -3.53
CA THR A 333 -36.57 -35.54 -3.13
C THR A 333 -35.42 -34.64 -2.75
N VAL A 334 -35.36 -33.45 -3.36
CA VAL A 334 -34.36 -32.43 -3.06
C VAL A 334 -35.05 -31.14 -2.67
N GLY A 335 -34.64 -30.57 -1.54
CA GLY A 335 -34.95 -29.20 -1.16
C GLY A 335 -33.96 -28.24 -1.81
N VAL A 336 -34.47 -27.15 -2.36
CA VAL A 336 -33.71 -26.03 -2.90
C VAL A 336 -34.04 -24.82 -2.05
N VAL A 337 -33.01 -24.12 -1.56
CA VAL A 337 -33.18 -22.90 -0.78
C VAL A 337 -32.42 -21.76 -1.43
N VAL A 338 -33.02 -20.57 -1.39
CA VAL A 338 -32.36 -19.29 -1.61
C VAL A 338 -32.81 -18.37 -0.49
N ALA A 339 -31.87 -17.73 0.17
CA ALA A 339 -32.11 -16.89 1.33
C ALA A 339 -31.15 -15.72 1.36
N ASP A 340 -31.58 -14.63 1.97
CA ASP A 340 -30.80 -13.43 2.23
C ASP A 340 -30.95 -13.06 3.71
N VAL A 341 -29.83 -12.78 4.35
CA VAL A 341 -29.72 -12.45 5.77
C VAL A 341 -29.63 -10.94 5.93
N SER A 342 -30.49 -10.37 6.78
CA SER A 342 -30.42 -8.94 7.07
C SER A 342 -29.10 -8.61 7.81
N GLY A 343 -28.16 -7.98 7.10
CA GLY A 343 -26.87 -7.56 7.63
C GLY A 343 -25.69 -8.23 6.93
N LYS A 344 -24.59 -7.49 6.79
CA LYS A 344 -23.39 -7.91 6.04
C LYS A 344 -22.22 -8.21 6.98
N GLY A 345 -21.18 -8.84 6.45
CA GLY A 345 -19.96 -9.12 7.20
C GLY A 345 -20.09 -10.35 8.11
N VAL A 346 -19.27 -10.39 9.16
CA VAL A 346 -19.18 -11.55 10.06
C VAL A 346 -20.53 -11.93 10.70
N PRO A 347 -21.34 -11.01 11.27
CA PRO A 347 -22.61 -11.39 11.89
C PRO A 347 -23.59 -12.06 10.92
N GLY A 348 -23.69 -11.56 9.68
CA GLY A 348 -24.56 -12.13 8.64
C GLY A 348 -24.15 -13.58 8.30
N SER A 349 -22.85 -13.82 8.10
CA SER A 349 -22.35 -15.17 7.79
C SER A 349 -22.56 -16.21 8.89
N LEU A 350 -22.53 -15.78 10.17
CA LEU A 350 -22.81 -16.67 11.30
C LEU A 350 -24.28 -17.08 11.30
N VAL A 351 -25.20 -16.14 11.06
CA VAL A 351 -26.64 -16.43 10.92
C VAL A 351 -26.89 -17.34 9.71
N MET A 352 -26.25 -17.08 8.56
CA MET A 352 -26.30 -17.97 7.39
C MET A 352 -25.86 -19.40 7.74
N THR A 353 -24.79 -19.56 8.52
CA THR A 353 -24.29 -20.87 8.96
C THR A 353 -25.28 -21.58 9.88
N MET A 354 -25.95 -20.86 10.78
CA MET A 354 -27.01 -21.40 11.65
C MET A 354 -28.21 -21.87 10.81
N ILE A 355 -28.68 -21.03 9.88
CA ILE A 355 -29.79 -21.36 8.97
C ILE A 355 -29.46 -22.60 8.15
N ARG A 356 -28.28 -22.66 7.54
CA ARG A 356 -27.81 -23.83 6.78
C ARG A 356 -27.84 -25.11 7.60
N THR A 357 -27.33 -25.04 8.83
CA THR A 357 -27.26 -26.20 9.73
C THR A 357 -28.65 -26.67 10.13
N ALA A 358 -29.49 -25.75 10.59
CA ALA A 358 -30.86 -26.03 10.99
C ALA A 358 -31.69 -26.59 9.82
N LEU A 359 -31.62 -25.97 8.64
CA LEU A 359 -32.35 -26.41 7.46
C LEU A 359 -31.94 -27.83 7.04
N ARG A 360 -30.63 -28.12 6.99
CA ARG A 360 -30.14 -29.46 6.63
C ARG A 360 -30.54 -30.54 7.63
N MET A 361 -30.62 -30.19 8.91
CA MET A 361 -31.09 -31.10 9.95
C MET A 361 -32.59 -31.38 9.81
N GLU A 362 -33.41 -30.33 9.71
CA GLU A 362 -34.87 -30.44 9.69
C GLU A 362 -35.43 -31.00 8.37
N ALA A 363 -34.74 -30.79 7.25
CA ALA A 363 -35.17 -31.29 5.94
C ALA A 363 -34.99 -32.80 5.77
N ARG A 364 -34.12 -33.45 6.55
CA ARG A 364 -33.79 -34.87 6.34
C ARG A 364 -35.01 -35.74 6.66
N GLY A 365 -35.56 -36.41 5.64
CA GLY A 365 -36.76 -37.23 5.75
C GLY A 365 -38.07 -36.44 5.88
N ASN A 366 -38.03 -35.11 5.82
CA ASN A 366 -39.21 -34.25 5.92
C ASN A 366 -39.51 -33.57 4.57
N ARG A 367 -40.62 -33.95 3.95
CA ARG A 367 -41.06 -33.39 2.65
C ARG A 367 -41.91 -32.13 2.78
N SER A 368 -42.27 -31.72 4.00
CA SER A 368 -43.15 -30.59 4.25
C SER A 368 -42.35 -29.29 4.35
N ALA A 369 -42.41 -28.45 3.31
CA ALA A 369 -41.68 -27.18 3.26
C ALA A 369 -42.00 -26.25 4.45
N SER A 370 -43.26 -26.18 4.88
CA SER A 370 -43.67 -25.35 6.03
C SER A 370 -43.20 -25.92 7.36
N ASP A 371 -43.24 -27.24 7.55
CA ASP A 371 -42.80 -27.86 8.81
C ASP A 371 -41.29 -27.70 8.98
N VAL A 372 -40.52 -27.95 7.91
CA VAL A 372 -39.07 -27.74 7.89
C VAL A 372 -38.72 -26.30 8.27
N MET A 373 -39.33 -25.31 7.60
CA MET A 373 -39.06 -23.90 7.90
C MET A 373 -39.55 -23.49 9.29
N ALA A 374 -40.67 -24.02 9.78
CA ALA A 374 -41.17 -23.69 11.12
C ALA A 374 -40.23 -24.21 12.21
N ARG A 375 -39.75 -25.46 12.09
CA ARG A 375 -38.78 -26.04 13.04
C ARG A 375 -37.43 -25.33 12.97
N MET A 376 -36.98 -25.02 11.76
CA MET A 376 -35.77 -24.23 11.54
C MET A 376 -35.89 -22.86 12.21
N ASN A 377 -37.02 -22.16 12.04
CA ASN A 377 -37.26 -20.86 12.69
C ASN A 377 -37.22 -20.97 14.21
N THR A 378 -37.88 -21.98 14.80
CA THR A 378 -37.81 -22.23 16.25
C THR A 378 -36.37 -22.44 16.71
N PHE A 379 -35.55 -23.18 15.96
CA PHE A 379 -34.16 -23.43 16.31
C PHE A 379 -33.29 -22.17 16.29
N VAL A 380 -33.46 -21.29 15.29
CA VAL A 380 -32.55 -20.15 15.12
C VAL A 380 -32.99 -18.88 15.87
N THR A 381 -34.28 -18.72 16.18
CA THR A 381 -34.80 -17.45 16.71
C THR A 381 -34.20 -17.08 18.07
N GLU A 382 -33.93 -18.05 18.95
CA GLU A 382 -33.36 -17.79 20.28
C GLU A 382 -31.90 -17.32 20.22
N ASP A 383 -31.12 -17.82 19.24
CA ASP A 383 -29.70 -17.51 19.07
C ASP A 383 -29.45 -16.34 18.12
N MET A 384 -30.47 -15.89 17.39
CA MET A 384 -30.37 -14.74 16.50
C MET A 384 -30.34 -13.42 17.28
N LYS A 385 -29.41 -12.53 16.90
CA LYS A 385 -29.34 -11.18 17.47
C LYS A 385 -30.63 -10.42 17.18
N LYS A 386 -31.20 -9.77 18.21
CA LYS A 386 -32.39 -8.92 18.06
C LYS A 386 -32.26 -7.93 16.91
N GLY A 387 -33.28 -7.88 16.06
CA GLY A 387 -33.35 -7.02 14.88
C GLY A 387 -32.76 -7.63 13.60
N MET A 388 -32.10 -8.79 13.68
CA MET A 388 -31.76 -9.57 12.50
C MET A 388 -32.93 -10.46 12.09
N PHE A 389 -33.11 -10.65 10.79
CA PHE A 389 -34.05 -11.57 10.19
C PHE A 389 -33.44 -12.19 8.93
N VAL A 390 -34.01 -13.30 8.48
CA VAL A 390 -33.60 -13.95 7.23
C VAL A 390 -34.82 -14.10 6.34
N THR A 391 -34.73 -13.60 5.12
CA THR A 391 -35.73 -13.89 4.10
C THR A 391 -35.32 -15.17 3.38
N MET A 392 -36.26 -16.09 3.14
CA MET A 392 -35.95 -17.28 2.33
C MET A 392 -37.10 -17.80 1.49
N PHE A 393 -36.75 -18.46 0.38
CA PHE A 393 -37.63 -19.34 -0.37
C PHE A 393 -37.13 -20.78 -0.24
N TYR A 394 -38.01 -21.72 0.11
CA TYR A 394 -37.70 -23.14 0.18
C TYR A 394 -38.62 -23.93 -0.75
N VAL A 395 -38.02 -24.68 -1.66
CA VAL A 395 -38.66 -25.42 -2.76
C VAL A 395 -38.29 -26.89 -2.66
N VAL A 396 -39.28 -27.76 -2.49
CA VAL A 396 -39.13 -29.22 -2.41
C VAL A 396 -39.52 -29.82 -3.77
N LEU A 397 -38.55 -30.46 -4.42
CA LEU A 397 -38.69 -31.12 -5.72
C LEU A 397 -38.89 -32.62 -5.53
N ASP A 398 -40.08 -33.14 -5.86
CA ASP A 398 -40.38 -34.57 -5.86
C ASP A 398 -40.21 -35.14 -7.28
N SER A 399 -39.17 -35.96 -7.48
CA SER A 399 -38.87 -36.58 -8.78
C SER A 399 -39.82 -37.71 -9.18
N VAL A 400 -40.53 -38.32 -8.23
CA VAL A 400 -41.50 -39.40 -8.50
C VAL A 400 -42.79 -38.80 -8.99
N ASN A 401 -43.33 -37.87 -8.22
CA ASN A 401 -44.66 -37.32 -8.48
C ASN A 401 -44.63 -36.16 -9.48
N ARG A 402 -43.44 -35.65 -9.85
CA ARG A 402 -43.28 -34.45 -10.70
C ARG A 402 -44.00 -33.22 -10.14
N VAL A 403 -43.99 -33.10 -8.80
CA VAL A 403 -44.61 -31.99 -8.08
C VAL A 403 -43.52 -31.15 -7.43
N VAL A 404 -43.65 -29.85 -7.58
CA VAL A 404 -42.88 -28.83 -6.86
C VAL A 404 -43.74 -28.30 -5.74
N THR A 405 -43.28 -28.42 -4.51
CA THR A 405 -43.93 -27.84 -3.32
C THR A 405 -43.05 -26.73 -2.79
N TYR A 406 -43.58 -25.54 -2.52
CA TYR A 406 -42.76 -24.42 -2.09
C TYR A 406 -43.46 -23.55 -1.06
N ALA A 407 -42.66 -22.82 -0.30
CA ALA A 407 -43.12 -21.84 0.66
C ALA A 407 -42.08 -20.72 0.79
N SER A 408 -42.53 -19.53 1.21
CA SER A 408 -41.72 -18.32 1.33
C SER A 408 -41.77 -17.80 2.75
N ALA A 409 -40.62 -17.43 3.30
CA ALA A 409 -40.47 -16.70 4.54
C ALA A 409 -40.04 -15.26 4.22
N GLY A 410 -40.94 -14.50 3.58
CA GLY A 410 -40.75 -13.07 3.31
C GLY A 410 -39.74 -12.72 2.20
N HIS A 411 -39.31 -13.68 1.38
CA HIS A 411 -38.32 -13.46 0.32
C HIS A 411 -38.92 -12.94 -0.99
N ASN A 412 -38.05 -12.54 -1.92
CA ASN A 412 -38.43 -12.06 -3.25
C ASN A 412 -39.28 -13.08 -3.98
N PRO A 413 -40.38 -12.67 -4.66
CA PRO A 413 -41.26 -13.62 -5.32
C PRO A 413 -40.52 -14.49 -6.32
N MET A 414 -40.71 -15.81 -6.22
CA MET A 414 -40.20 -16.76 -7.21
C MET A 414 -40.89 -16.49 -8.56
N ILE A 415 -40.12 -16.45 -9.64
CA ILE A 415 -40.69 -16.23 -10.97
C ILE A 415 -40.95 -17.58 -11.63
N LEU A 416 -42.17 -17.77 -12.10
CA LEU A 416 -42.57 -18.88 -12.95
C LEU A 416 -42.69 -18.37 -14.39
N TYR A 417 -41.84 -18.88 -15.26
CA TYR A 417 -41.95 -18.74 -16.70
C TYR A 417 -42.66 -19.96 -17.28
N ARG A 418 -43.74 -19.72 -18.04
CA ARG A 418 -44.45 -20.75 -18.80
C ARG A 418 -44.00 -20.68 -20.25
N GLY A 419 -43.28 -21.71 -20.71
CA GLY A 419 -42.74 -21.75 -22.07
C GLY A 419 -43.83 -21.74 -23.15
N GLU A 420 -44.92 -22.45 -22.90
CA GLU A 420 -46.06 -22.57 -23.82
C GLU A 420 -46.73 -21.23 -24.14
N SER A 421 -46.82 -20.31 -23.16
CA SER A 421 -47.53 -19.04 -23.31
C SER A 421 -46.62 -17.81 -23.32
N ASP A 422 -45.29 -18.00 -23.27
CA ASP A 422 -44.29 -16.94 -23.13
C ASP A 422 -44.64 -15.91 -22.02
N ALA A 423 -45.20 -16.42 -20.91
CA ALA A 423 -45.73 -15.63 -19.82
C ALA A 423 -44.95 -15.87 -18.53
N THR A 424 -44.76 -14.78 -17.76
CA THR A 424 -44.08 -14.80 -16.47
C THR A 424 -45.06 -14.45 -15.36
N TYR A 425 -45.00 -15.21 -14.26
CA TYR A 425 -45.85 -15.04 -13.09
C TYR A 425 -44.99 -14.93 -11.83
N PHE A 426 -45.34 -14.04 -10.92
CA PHE A 426 -44.73 -13.96 -9.61
C PHE A 426 -45.48 -14.87 -8.63
N LEU A 427 -44.76 -15.78 -7.99
CA LEU A 427 -45.26 -16.70 -6.98
C LEU A 427 -44.82 -16.20 -5.60
N LYS A 428 -45.78 -15.77 -4.77
CA LYS A 428 -45.52 -15.21 -3.44
C LYS A 428 -46.48 -15.81 -2.40
N PRO A 429 -46.22 -17.03 -1.90
CA PRO A 429 -46.95 -17.57 -0.77
C PRO A 429 -46.88 -16.63 0.44
N LYS A 430 -47.90 -16.67 1.29
CA LYS A 430 -47.87 -16.00 2.59
C LYS A 430 -46.79 -16.59 3.48
N GLY A 431 -46.11 -15.72 4.21
CA GLY A 431 -45.13 -16.06 5.24
C GLY A 431 -44.44 -14.79 5.74
N ILE A 432 -43.74 -14.90 6.86
CA ILE A 432 -42.94 -13.82 7.45
C ILE A 432 -41.46 -14.23 7.47
N PRO A 433 -40.52 -13.28 7.48
CA PRO A 433 -39.09 -13.58 7.63
C PRO A 433 -38.78 -14.41 8.88
N VAL A 434 -37.76 -15.24 8.77
CA VAL A 434 -37.23 -16.08 9.84
C VAL A 434 -36.50 -15.20 10.88
N GLY A 435 -36.63 -15.54 12.16
CA GLY A 435 -35.95 -14.85 13.25
C GLY A 435 -36.65 -13.59 13.76
N ILE A 436 -37.87 -13.30 13.29
CA ILE A 436 -38.69 -12.21 13.86
C ILE A 436 -39.16 -12.62 15.25
N ASP A 437 -38.66 -11.92 16.27
CA ASP A 437 -39.08 -12.04 17.67
C ASP A 437 -40.50 -11.46 17.82
N ALA A 438 -41.50 -12.35 17.88
CA ALA A 438 -42.90 -12.01 18.03
C ALA A 438 -43.42 -12.47 19.40
N PRO A 439 -44.38 -11.76 20.03
CA PRO A 439 -44.97 -12.17 21.31
C PRO A 439 -45.63 -13.56 21.28
N ASP A 440 -45.99 -14.03 20.09
CA ASP A 440 -46.61 -15.32 19.85
C ASP A 440 -45.62 -16.24 19.13
N ALA A 441 -45.08 -17.21 19.88
CA ALA A 441 -44.06 -18.15 19.40
C ALA A 441 -44.50 -18.99 18.19
N ASP A 442 -45.81 -19.16 17.98
CA ASP A 442 -46.38 -19.95 16.89
C ASP A 442 -46.77 -19.09 15.67
N LEU A 443 -46.57 -17.77 15.71
CA LEU A 443 -46.93 -16.85 14.62
C LEU A 443 -46.35 -17.28 13.27
N PHE A 444 -45.07 -17.65 13.26
CA PHE A 444 -44.40 -18.11 12.03
C PHE A 444 -45.11 -19.32 11.44
N ARG A 445 -45.36 -20.35 12.26
CA ARG A 445 -46.01 -21.60 11.84
C ARG A 445 -47.42 -21.40 11.31
N ARG A 446 -48.20 -20.48 11.90
CA ARG A 446 -49.58 -20.17 11.44
C ARG A 446 -49.61 -19.33 10.17
N THR A 447 -48.58 -18.54 9.91
CA THR A 447 -48.56 -17.60 8.78
C THR A 447 -47.97 -18.22 7.52
N ILE A 448 -47.04 -19.17 7.66
CA ILE A 448 -46.38 -19.80 6.53
C ILE A 448 -47.36 -20.67 5.74
N SER A 449 -47.47 -20.39 4.45
CA SER A 449 -48.34 -21.10 3.52
C SER A 449 -47.53 -21.89 2.50
N VAL A 450 -48.08 -23.03 2.10
CA VAL A 450 -47.46 -23.93 1.13
C VAL A 450 -48.30 -23.95 -0.14
N GLU A 451 -47.64 -23.81 -1.27
CA GLU A 451 -48.25 -23.96 -2.58
C GLU A 451 -47.59 -25.10 -3.35
N ARG A 452 -48.28 -25.59 -4.38
CA ARG A 452 -47.82 -26.70 -5.21
C ARG A 452 -48.07 -26.39 -6.67
N LEU A 453 -47.14 -26.81 -7.53
CA LEU A 453 -47.30 -26.75 -8.97
C LEU A 453 -46.58 -27.92 -9.64
N THR A 454 -46.89 -28.10 -10.93
CA THR A 454 -46.15 -28.98 -11.83
C THR A 454 -45.53 -28.14 -12.94
N LEU A 455 -44.27 -28.44 -13.26
CA LEU A 455 -43.58 -27.88 -14.40
C LEU A 455 -43.89 -28.73 -15.62
N LYS A 456 -44.26 -28.08 -16.72
CA LYS A 456 -44.35 -28.70 -18.04
C LYS A 456 -43.04 -28.48 -18.79
N GLN A 457 -42.98 -29.04 -19.99
CA GLN A 457 -41.90 -28.82 -20.94
C GLN A 457 -41.68 -27.32 -21.15
N GLU A 458 -40.41 -26.91 -21.12
CA GLU A 458 -39.96 -25.52 -21.31
C GLU A 458 -40.33 -24.53 -20.19
N ASP A 459 -41.10 -24.95 -19.18
CA ASP A 459 -41.32 -24.13 -17.99
C ASP A 459 -40.03 -23.97 -17.17
N MET A 460 -39.93 -22.84 -16.48
CA MET A 460 -38.80 -22.52 -15.62
C MET A 460 -39.25 -21.80 -14.35
N LEU A 461 -38.74 -22.24 -13.21
CA LEU A 461 -38.77 -21.48 -11.96
C LEU A 461 -37.44 -20.78 -11.77
N VAL A 462 -37.49 -19.53 -11.32
CA VAL A 462 -36.32 -18.73 -10.99
C VAL A 462 -36.50 -18.20 -9.57
N VAL A 463 -35.62 -18.63 -8.67
CA VAL A 463 -35.50 -18.11 -7.30
C VAL A 463 -34.22 -17.28 -7.24
N TYR A 464 -34.29 -16.06 -6.71
CA TYR A 464 -33.18 -15.11 -6.79
C TYR A 464 -33.19 -14.13 -5.62
N THR A 465 -32.02 -13.54 -5.35
CA THR A 465 -31.85 -12.46 -4.36
C THR A 465 -31.88 -11.09 -5.04
N ASP A 466 -32.18 -10.05 -4.27
CA ASP A 466 -32.31 -8.68 -4.77
C ASP A 466 -31.00 -8.12 -5.34
N GLY A 467 -29.84 -8.67 -4.99
CA GLY A 467 -28.57 -8.29 -5.60
C GLY A 467 -28.53 -8.42 -7.13
N ILE A 468 -29.42 -9.23 -7.74
CA ILE A 468 -29.64 -9.20 -9.20
C ILE A 468 -30.35 -7.94 -9.64
N THR A 469 -31.49 -7.61 -9.03
CA THR A 469 -32.31 -6.46 -9.43
C THR A 469 -31.65 -5.14 -9.04
N GLU A 470 -30.89 -5.11 -7.94
CA GLU A 470 -30.19 -3.94 -7.42
C GLU A 470 -28.77 -3.75 -7.99
N ALA A 471 -28.29 -4.67 -8.83
CA ALA A 471 -27.02 -4.50 -9.53
C ALA A 471 -27.01 -3.17 -10.30
N MET A 472 -25.99 -2.34 -10.09
CA MET A 472 -25.94 -0.97 -10.64
C MET A 472 -24.92 -0.82 -11.77
N ASN A 473 -25.28 -0.02 -12.77
CA ASN A 473 -24.33 0.48 -13.77
C ASN A 473 -23.53 1.70 -13.24
N PRO A 474 -22.55 2.24 -13.98
CA PRO A 474 -21.80 3.44 -13.56
C PRO A 474 -22.66 4.71 -13.40
N ALA A 475 -23.83 4.77 -14.06
CA ALA A 475 -24.80 5.85 -13.92
C ALA A 475 -25.70 5.70 -12.67
N ARG A 476 -25.54 4.62 -11.89
CA ARG A 476 -26.36 4.22 -10.73
C ARG A 476 -27.79 3.81 -11.08
N ASP A 477 -28.06 3.44 -12.32
CA ASP A 477 -29.30 2.75 -12.66
C ASP A 477 -29.21 1.29 -12.21
N GLN A 478 -30.29 0.78 -11.63
CA GLN A 478 -30.43 -0.62 -11.27
C GLN A 478 -30.78 -1.49 -12.49
N PHE A 479 -30.35 -2.76 -12.47
CA PHE A 479 -30.71 -3.74 -13.50
C PHE A 479 -32.24 -3.91 -13.55
N GLY A 480 -32.84 -4.03 -12.37
CA GLY A 480 -34.29 -4.01 -12.16
C GLY A 480 -35.01 -5.27 -12.63
N GLU A 481 -36.24 -5.43 -12.12
CA GLU A 481 -37.09 -6.58 -12.44
C GLU A 481 -37.43 -6.66 -13.93
N GLY A 482 -37.61 -5.52 -14.61
CA GLY A 482 -37.96 -5.48 -16.03
C GLY A 482 -36.92 -6.16 -16.93
N ARG A 483 -35.63 -5.95 -16.66
CA ARG A 483 -34.55 -6.61 -17.41
C ARG A 483 -34.44 -8.08 -17.06
N LEU A 484 -34.62 -8.44 -15.78
CA LEU A 484 -34.65 -9.83 -15.35
C LEU A 484 -35.75 -10.61 -16.07
N LEU A 485 -36.97 -10.07 -16.13
CA LEU A 485 -38.09 -10.68 -16.86
C LEU A 485 -37.80 -10.78 -18.36
N ALA A 486 -37.19 -9.76 -18.96
CA ALA A 486 -36.80 -9.78 -20.37
C ALA A 486 -35.75 -10.88 -20.66
N ALA A 487 -34.75 -11.03 -19.79
CA ALA A 487 -33.74 -12.08 -19.89
C ALA A 487 -34.35 -13.49 -19.73
N ILE A 488 -35.29 -13.67 -18.78
CA ILE A 488 -36.05 -14.91 -18.61
C ILE A 488 -36.78 -15.31 -19.88
N LYS A 489 -37.47 -14.37 -20.54
CA LYS A 489 -38.16 -14.66 -21.81
C LYS A 489 -37.18 -14.95 -22.94
N LYS A 490 -36.13 -14.13 -23.08
CA LYS A 490 -35.12 -14.24 -24.13
C LYS A 490 -34.39 -15.58 -24.10
N TYR A 491 -33.98 -16.03 -22.92
CA TYR A 491 -33.15 -17.23 -22.73
C TYR A 491 -33.92 -18.41 -22.13
N GLY A 492 -35.24 -18.29 -21.96
CA GLY A 492 -36.07 -19.30 -21.31
C GLY A 492 -36.10 -20.65 -22.03
N HIS A 493 -35.64 -20.73 -23.27
CA HIS A 493 -35.49 -21.98 -24.05
C HIS A 493 -34.20 -22.77 -23.71
N LEU A 494 -33.22 -22.14 -23.07
CA LEU A 494 -31.91 -22.74 -22.73
C LEU A 494 -32.00 -23.74 -21.56
N THR A 495 -30.92 -24.48 -21.30
CA THR A 495 -30.81 -25.30 -20.08
C THR A 495 -30.86 -24.40 -18.85
N ALA A 496 -31.25 -24.92 -17.69
CA ALA A 496 -31.24 -24.12 -16.47
C ALA A 496 -29.85 -23.50 -16.19
N GLN A 497 -28.77 -24.23 -16.46
CA GLN A 497 -27.41 -23.73 -16.25
C GLN A 497 -26.95 -22.74 -17.34
N GLU A 498 -27.27 -22.98 -18.62
CA GLU A 498 -26.97 -22.03 -19.71
C GLU A 498 -27.74 -20.72 -19.50
N PHE A 499 -29.00 -20.79 -19.07
CA PHE A 499 -29.78 -19.61 -18.68
C PHE A 499 -29.08 -18.80 -17.58
N SER A 500 -28.62 -19.45 -16.50
CA SER A 500 -27.89 -18.78 -15.42
C SER A 500 -26.60 -18.12 -15.91
N GLN A 501 -25.89 -18.73 -16.86
CA GLN A 501 -24.67 -18.18 -17.46
C GLN A 501 -24.95 -16.95 -18.35
N GLU A 502 -26.00 -17.03 -19.18
CA GLU A 502 -26.40 -15.92 -20.05
C GLU A 502 -26.91 -14.72 -19.26
N LEU A 503 -27.65 -14.96 -18.18
CA LEU A 503 -28.07 -13.90 -17.27
C LEU A 503 -26.87 -13.24 -16.56
N ASP A 504 -25.89 -14.04 -16.09
CA ASP A 504 -24.68 -13.48 -15.48
C ASP A 504 -23.91 -12.58 -16.45
N ARG A 505 -23.80 -13.00 -17.71
CA ARG A 505 -23.19 -12.19 -18.77
C ARG A 505 -23.94 -10.88 -18.97
N GLU A 506 -25.28 -10.91 -19.02
CA GLU A 506 -26.09 -9.71 -19.21
C GLU A 506 -25.99 -8.74 -18.03
N ILE A 507 -25.92 -9.24 -16.80
CA ILE A 507 -25.65 -8.42 -15.60
C ILE A 507 -24.24 -7.82 -15.68
N HIS A 508 -23.23 -8.60 -16.09
CA HIS A 508 -21.87 -8.11 -16.24
C HIS A 508 -21.74 -7.00 -17.30
N GLU A 509 -22.37 -7.18 -18.45
CA GLU A 509 -22.43 -6.17 -19.52
C GLU A 509 -23.14 -4.90 -19.06
N PHE A 510 -24.25 -5.03 -18.31
CA PHE A 510 -24.98 -3.88 -17.78
C PHE A 510 -24.17 -3.09 -16.74
N THR A 511 -23.54 -3.80 -15.81
CA THR A 511 -22.77 -3.18 -14.71
C THR A 511 -21.48 -2.54 -15.22
N ALA A 512 -20.94 -2.96 -16.37
CA ALA A 512 -19.79 -2.36 -17.04
C ALA A 512 -18.55 -2.20 -16.11
N GLY A 513 -18.34 -3.15 -15.21
CA GLY A 513 -17.23 -3.14 -14.25
C GLY A 513 -17.46 -2.27 -13.00
N ALA A 514 -18.67 -1.75 -12.79
CA ALA A 514 -19.05 -1.10 -11.53
C ALA A 514 -18.91 -2.07 -10.35
N LEU A 515 -18.67 -1.51 -9.16
CA LEU A 515 -18.59 -2.28 -7.93
C LEU A 515 -19.95 -2.91 -7.60
N GLN A 516 -19.94 -4.20 -7.29
CA GLN A 516 -21.12 -4.92 -6.81
C GLN A 516 -21.46 -4.49 -5.38
N ASN A 517 -22.73 -4.16 -5.14
CA ASN A 517 -23.21 -3.66 -3.85
C ASN A 517 -23.76 -4.77 -2.94
N ASP A 518 -24.26 -5.86 -3.52
CA ASP A 518 -24.78 -7.02 -2.79
C ASP A 518 -24.47 -8.35 -3.48
N ASP A 519 -24.58 -9.45 -2.76
CA ASP A 519 -24.40 -10.80 -3.32
C ASP A 519 -25.43 -11.08 -4.43
N ILE A 520 -24.99 -11.77 -5.47
CA ILE A 520 -25.86 -12.17 -6.59
C ILE A 520 -26.07 -13.67 -6.51
N THR A 521 -27.31 -14.06 -6.21
CA THR A 521 -27.69 -15.46 -6.08
C THR A 521 -28.92 -15.76 -6.92
N LEU A 522 -28.85 -16.86 -7.69
CA LEU A 522 -29.97 -17.36 -8.47
C LEU A 522 -29.93 -18.86 -8.62
N VAL A 523 -31.11 -19.48 -8.53
CA VAL A 523 -31.34 -20.88 -8.85
C VAL A 523 -32.47 -20.99 -9.85
N ALA A 524 -32.18 -21.61 -11.00
CA ALA A 524 -33.15 -21.91 -12.04
C ALA A 524 -33.51 -23.41 -11.99
N ILE A 525 -34.80 -23.73 -12.08
CA ILE A 525 -35.31 -25.11 -12.04
C ILE A 525 -36.24 -25.32 -13.22
N LYS A 526 -36.00 -26.37 -14.01
CA LYS A 526 -36.81 -26.73 -15.19
C LYS A 526 -37.20 -28.19 -15.15
N GLU A 527 -38.24 -28.56 -15.88
CA GLU A 527 -38.47 -29.97 -16.18
C GLU A 527 -37.33 -30.49 -17.08
N LYS A 528 -36.69 -31.60 -16.69
CA LYS A 528 -35.62 -32.19 -17.49
C LYS A 528 -36.22 -32.97 -18.64
N VAL A 529 -36.26 -32.30 -19.79
CA VAL A 529 -36.56 -32.89 -21.09
C VAL A 529 -35.47 -33.91 -21.43
N GLN A 530 -35.84 -35.09 -21.95
CA GLN A 530 -34.80 -36.04 -22.38
C GLN A 530 -33.94 -35.43 -23.51
N PRO A 531 -32.64 -35.72 -23.56
CA PRO A 531 -31.75 -35.15 -24.59
C PRO A 531 -32.25 -35.34 -26.03
N GLU A 532 -32.94 -36.45 -26.31
CA GLU A 532 -33.56 -36.70 -27.62
C GLU A 532 -34.72 -35.76 -27.91
N GLU A 533 -35.63 -35.53 -26.95
CA GLU A 533 -36.76 -34.60 -27.10
C GLU A 533 -36.29 -33.15 -27.24
N ARG A 534 -35.20 -32.77 -26.56
CA ARG A 534 -34.61 -31.44 -26.67
C ARG A 534 -33.94 -31.22 -28.02
N LEU A 535 -33.24 -32.24 -28.52
CA LEU A 535 -32.67 -32.23 -29.87
C LEU A 535 -33.78 -32.22 -30.93
N GLU A 536 -34.89 -32.92 -30.68
CA GLU A 536 -36.11 -32.89 -31.51
C GLU A 536 -36.73 -31.48 -31.55
N SER A 537 -36.85 -30.80 -30.41
CA SER A 537 -37.33 -29.40 -30.32
C SER A 537 -36.41 -28.45 -31.07
N LYS A 538 -35.09 -28.51 -30.82
CA LYS A 538 -34.09 -27.72 -31.58
C LYS A 538 -34.16 -28.01 -33.09
N ARG A 539 -34.41 -29.26 -33.50
CA ARG A 539 -34.57 -29.63 -34.91
C ARG A 539 -35.85 -29.03 -35.52
N ARG A 540 -36.95 -28.99 -34.77
CA ARG A 540 -38.22 -28.36 -35.20
C ARG A 540 -38.08 -26.85 -35.31
N GLU A 541 -37.51 -26.19 -34.30
CA GLU A 541 -37.22 -24.75 -34.32
C GLU A 541 -36.30 -24.41 -35.51
N LEU A 542 -35.24 -25.20 -35.71
CA LEU A 542 -34.32 -25.04 -36.84
C LEU A 542 -35.03 -25.21 -38.19
N PHE A 543 -35.93 -26.20 -38.30
CA PHE A 543 -36.72 -26.40 -39.51
C PHE A 543 -37.71 -25.25 -39.76
N ARG A 544 -38.36 -24.74 -38.71
CA ARG A 544 -39.24 -23.57 -38.78
C ARG A 544 -38.50 -22.32 -39.24
N LEU A 545 -37.39 -21.98 -38.60
CA LEU A 545 -36.57 -20.81 -38.95
C LEU A 545 -36.10 -20.85 -40.40
N ILE A 546 -35.73 -22.01 -40.92
CA ILE A 546 -35.19 -22.16 -42.29
C ILE A 546 -36.32 -22.23 -43.32
N GLU A 547 -37.34 -23.06 -43.10
CA GLU A 547 -38.37 -23.33 -44.11
C GLU A 547 -39.51 -22.31 -44.09
N GLN A 548 -39.93 -21.84 -42.91
CA GLN A 548 -41.00 -20.85 -42.75
C GLN A 548 -40.43 -19.43 -42.74
N ASP A 549 -39.48 -19.14 -41.84
CA ASP A 549 -38.97 -17.77 -41.64
C ASP A 549 -37.83 -17.39 -42.61
N LYS A 550 -37.43 -18.32 -43.50
CA LYS A 550 -36.41 -18.14 -44.56
C LYS A 550 -35.04 -17.67 -44.05
N VAL A 551 -34.69 -17.96 -42.80
CA VAL A 551 -33.37 -17.67 -42.22
C VAL A 551 -32.31 -18.57 -42.87
N PRO A 552 -31.14 -18.05 -43.27
CA PRO A 552 -30.05 -18.85 -43.81
C PRO A 552 -29.63 -19.98 -42.84
N VAL A 553 -29.35 -21.17 -43.37
CA VAL A 553 -29.01 -22.36 -42.57
C VAL A 553 -27.85 -22.11 -41.60
N ALA A 554 -26.80 -21.40 -42.04
CA ALA A 554 -25.64 -21.09 -41.20
C ALA A 554 -26.03 -20.23 -39.99
N GLU A 555 -26.83 -19.19 -40.21
CA GLU A 555 -27.28 -18.27 -39.17
C GLU A 555 -28.25 -18.95 -38.19
N ALA A 556 -29.19 -19.75 -38.69
CA ALA A 556 -30.12 -20.50 -37.84
C ALA A 556 -29.40 -21.56 -36.98
N CYS A 557 -28.39 -22.23 -37.56
CA CYS A 557 -27.55 -23.18 -36.84
C CYS A 557 -26.69 -22.53 -35.76
N GLU A 558 -26.14 -21.34 -36.05
CA GLU A 558 -25.37 -20.56 -35.08
C GLU A 558 -26.26 -20.09 -33.93
N ARG A 559 -27.46 -19.55 -34.22
CA ARG A 559 -28.45 -19.12 -33.22
C ARG A 559 -28.87 -20.22 -32.25
N LEU A 560 -29.01 -21.46 -32.72
CA LEU A 560 -29.46 -22.60 -31.91
C LEU A 560 -28.32 -23.46 -31.37
N HIS A 561 -27.08 -23.09 -31.68
CA HIS A 561 -25.85 -23.81 -31.33
C HIS A 561 -25.90 -25.29 -31.74
N VAL A 562 -26.21 -25.55 -33.01
CA VAL A 562 -26.31 -26.91 -33.59
C VAL A 562 -25.56 -27.00 -34.90
N ALA A 563 -24.91 -28.14 -35.17
CA ALA A 563 -24.16 -28.33 -36.41
C ALA A 563 -25.10 -28.31 -37.64
N PRO A 564 -24.69 -27.74 -38.79
CA PRO A 564 -25.49 -27.73 -40.03
C PRO A 564 -25.97 -29.11 -40.49
N SER A 565 -25.20 -30.16 -40.21
CA SER A 565 -25.57 -31.56 -40.49
C SER A 565 -26.86 -31.99 -39.77
N THR A 566 -27.24 -31.32 -38.69
CA THR A 566 -28.47 -31.58 -37.92
C THR A 566 -29.72 -31.23 -38.73
N TYR A 567 -29.73 -30.08 -39.42
CA TYR A 567 -30.85 -29.67 -40.28
C TYR A 567 -31.01 -30.64 -41.46
N TYR A 568 -29.95 -30.90 -42.22
CA TYR A 568 -30.05 -31.76 -43.41
C TYR A 568 -30.49 -33.19 -43.07
N ARG A 569 -30.03 -33.73 -41.95
CA ARG A 569 -30.45 -35.05 -41.46
C ARG A 569 -31.93 -35.05 -41.06
N TYR A 570 -32.39 -34.00 -40.39
CA TYR A 570 -33.78 -33.86 -39.97
C TYR A 570 -34.71 -33.65 -41.17
N ARG A 571 -34.37 -32.75 -42.10
CA ARG A 571 -35.13 -32.52 -43.35
C ARG A 571 -35.28 -33.79 -44.18
N ARG A 572 -34.21 -34.59 -44.31
CA ARG A 572 -34.27 -35.90 -44.99
C ARG A 572 -35.27 -36.82 -44.31
N ARG A 573 -35.23 -36.90 -42.97
CA ARG A 573 -36.17 -37.70 -42.19
C ARG A 573 -37.62 -37.24 -42.38
N VAL A 574 -37.88 -35.94 -42.33
CA VAL A 574 -39.22 -35.35 -42.58
C VAL A 574 -39.74 -35.72 -43.98
N ALA A 575 -38.87 -35.69 -44.99
CA ALA A 575 -39.22 -36.11 -46.35
C ALA A 575 -39.52 -37.62 -46.45
N GLU A 576 -38.78 -38.47 -45.72
CA GLU A 576 -38.97 -39.93 -45.71
C GLU A 576 -40.30 -40.36 -45.06
N VAL A 577 -40.85 -39.58 -44.12
CA VAL A 577 -42.11 -39.91 -43.42
C VAL A 577 -43.31 -39.07 -43.85
N GLY A 578 -43.21 -38.36 -44.98
CA GLY A 578 -44.34 -37.65 -45.60
C GLY A 578 -44.78 -36.37 -44.88
N GLY A 579 -43.87 -35.68 -44.18
CA GLY A 579 -44.14 -34.40 -43.50
C GLY A 579 -44.16 -34.49 -41.97
N GLU A 580 -44.46 -33.36 -41.30
CA GLU A 580 -44.40 -33.27 -39.83
C GLU A 580 -45.43 -34.16 -39.11
N GLU A 581 -46.57 -34.47 -39.74
CA GLU A 581 -47.57 -35.39 -39.18
C GLU A 581 -47.07 -36.83 -39.10
N GLY A 582 -46.28 -37.27 -40.09
CA GLY A 582 -45.63 -38.59 -40.07
C GLY A 582 -44.62 -38.73 -38.92
N LEU A 583 -43.94 -37.64 -38.54
CA LEU A 583 -43.06 -37.63 -37.35
C LEU A 583 -43.83 -37.80 -36.04
N LYS A 584 -45.06 -37.26 -35.93
CA LYS A 584 -45.89 -37.45 -34.72
C LYS A 584 -46.28 -38.92 -34.51
N SER A 585 -46.41 -39.70 -35.60
CA SER A 585 -46.71 -41.14 -35.55
C SER A 585 -45.52 -42.02 -35.13
N LEU A 586 -44.30 -41.47 -35.14
CA LEU A 586 -43.05 -42.16 -34.81
C LEU A 586 -42.58 -41.94 -33.36
N ARG A 587 -43.39 -41.30 -32.49
CA ARG A 587 -43.04 -41.11 -31.08
C ARG A 587 -42.57 -42.44 -30.48
N PRO A 588 -41.39 -42.48 -29.82
CA PRO A 588 -41.12 -43.58 -28.90
C PRO A 588 -42.23 -43.54 -27.85
N ARG A 589 -42.93 -44.65 -27.62
CA ARG A 589 -43.76 -44.77 -26.41
C ARG A 589 -42.85 -44.44 -25.22
N ALA A 590 -43.18 -43.37 -24.50
CA ALA A 590 -42.50 -42.98 -23.29
C ALA A 590 -42.56 -44.14 -22.29
N GLY A 591 -41.39 -44.71 -22.02
CA GLY A 591 -41.22 -45.94 -21.27
C GLY A 591 -40.07 -46.72 -21.88
N MET A 592 -38.85 -46.52 -21.38
CA MET A 592 -37.78 -47.50 -21.62
C MET A 592 -38.38 -48.88 -21.31
N ALA A 593 -38.41 -49.76 -22.32
CA ALA A 593 -38.89 -51.13 -22.18
C ALA A 593 -38.04 -51.83 -21.11
N ARG A 594 -38.51 -51.78 -19.87
CA ARG A 594 -37.99 -52.56 -18.76
C ARG A 594 -38.79 -53.85 -18.74
N ALA A 595 -38.07 -54.96 -18.81
CA ALA A 595 -38.65 -56.25 -18.47
C ALA A 595 -39.24 -56.18 -17.05
N SER A 596 -40.42 -56.74 -16.84
CA SER A 596 -40.98 -56.92 -15.49
C SER A 596 -40.03 -57.75 -14.61
N LEU A 597 -40.24 -57.77 -13.30
CA LEU A 597 -39.42 -58.59 -12.39
C LEU A 597 -39.47 -60.09 -12.75
N GLU A 598 -40.61 -60.57 -13.22
CA GLU A 598 -40.80 -61.94 -13.72
C GLU A 598 -40.05 -62.16 -15.03
N GLU A 599 -40.15 -61.22 -15.97
CA GLU A 599 -39.43 -61.29 -17.24
C GLU A 599 -37.90 -61.20 -17.05
N GLU A 600 -37.41 -60.38 -16.11
CA GLU A 600 -35.98 -60.34 -15.75
C GLU A 600 -35.51 -61.69 -15.20
N ALA A 601 -36.32 -62.34 -14.36
CA ALA A 601 -36.01 -63.68 -13.83
C ALA A 601 -35.93 -64.73 -14.96
N SER A 602 -36.90 -64.74 -15.86
CA SER A 602 -36.94 -65.66 -17.00
C SER A 602 -35.79 -65.42 -17.98
N ILE A 603 -35.41 -64.15 -18.23
CA ILE A 603 -34.24 -63.80 -19.05
C ILE A 603 -32.96 -64.34 -18.41
N LEU A 604 -32.75 -64.12 -17.12
CA LEU A 604 -31.53 -64.57 -16.43
C LEU A 604 -31.46 -66.09 -16.30
N ALA A 605 -32.59 -66.77 -16.07
CA ALA A 605 -32.67 -68.22 -16.06
C ALA A 605 -32.31 -68.83 -17.43
N LEU A 606 -32.90 -68.30 -18.52
CA LEU A 606 -32.60 -68.76 -19.87
C LEU A 606 -31.14 -68.48 -20.27
N VAL A 607 -30.56 -67.36 -19.83
CA VAL A 607 -29.16 -67.02 -20.10
C VAL A 607 -28.18 -67.91 -19.31
N LYS A 608 -28.61 -68.46 -18.16
CA LYS A 608 -27.83 -69.45 -17.40
C LYS A 608 -27.83 -70.81 -18.12
N GLU A 609 -28.97 -71.22 -18.70
CA GLU A 609 -29.10 -72.45 -19.48
C GLU A 609 -28.39 -72.37 -20.85
N GLU A 610 -28.59 -71.25 -21.56
CA GLU A 610 -28.14 -71.05 -22.94
C GLU A 610 -27.37 -69.71 -23.10
N PRO A 611 -26.13 -69.60 -22.57
CA PRO A 611 -25.38 -68.34 -22.50
C PRO A 611 -24.97 -67.76 -23.86
N LEU A 612 -25.05 -68.57 -24.92
CA LEU A 612 -24.66 -68.20 -26.28
C LEU A 612 -25.73 -67.42 -27.04
N LEU A 613 -26.96 -67.37 -26.54
CA LEU A 613 -28.07 -66.70 -27.24
C LEU A 613 -27.90 -65.17 -27.24
N GLY A 614 -28.25 -64.57 -28.39
CA GLY A 614 -28.40 -63.13 -28.54
C GLY A 614 -29.79 -62.65 -28.12
N ALA A 615 -29.93 -61.36 -27.79
CA ALA A 615 -31.15 -60.78 -27.24
C ALA A 615 -32.42 -61.05 -28.08
N LYS A 616 -32.30 -61.07 -29.42
CA LYS A 616 -33.43 -61.39 -30.32
C LYS A 616 -33.91 -62.84 -30.17
N ARG A 617 -32.99 -63.79 -30.01
CA ARG A 617 -33.29 -65.22 -29.89
C ARG A 617 -33.81 -65.58 -28.49
N VAL A 618 -33.33 -64.88 -27.47
CA VAL A 618 -33.85 -64.95 -26.09
C VAL A 618 -35.34 -64.56 -26.05
N VAL A 619 -35.75 -63.46 -26.68
CA VAL A 619 -37.16 -63.07 -26.75
C VAL A 619 -38.02 -64.14 -27.44
N GLU A 620 -37.53 -64.67 -28.57
CA GLU A 620 -38.24 -65.70 -29.35
C GLU A 620 -38.46 -66.97 -28.52
N LEU A 621 -37.42 -67.47 -27.85
CA LEU A 621 -37.50 -68.66 -26.99
C LEU A 621 -38.39 -68.46 -25.76
N LEU A 622 -38.31 -67.30 -25.10
CA LEU A 622 -39.16 -67.00 -23.95
C LEU A 622 -40.64 -66.92 -24.33
N ARG A 623 -40.96 -66.40 -25.52
CA ARG A 623 -42.32 -66.40 -26.06
C ARG A 623 -42.80 -67.81 -26.41
N THR A 624 -41.96 -68.62 -27.05
CA THR A 624 -42.30 -70.02 -27.37
C THR A 624 -42.52 -70.86 -26.11
N ARG A 625 -41.81 -70.56 -25.01
CA ARG A 625 -42.00 -71.20 -23.70
C ARG A 625 -43.18 -70.61 -22.88
N GLY A 626 -43.88 -69.59 -23.39
CA GLY A 626 -45.01 -68.95 -22.70
C GLY A 626 -44.63 -68.20 -21.42
N LEU A 627 -43.36 -67.83 -21.25
CA LEU A 627 -42.83 -67.25 -20.00
C LEU A 627 -42.89 -65.72 -19.95
N VAL A 628 -43.26 -65.06 -21.06
CA VAL A 628 -43.24 -63.59 -21.20
C VAL A 628 -44.37 -63.11 -22.11
N GLY A 629 -44.82 -61.87 -21.93
CA GLY A 629 -45.88 -61.27 -22.75
C GLY A 629 -45.43 -60.84 -24.16
N PRO A 630 -46.37 -60.44 -25.04
CA PRO A 630 -46.07 -59.96 -26.39
C PRO A 630 -45.22 -58.68 -26.40
N ASP A 631 -45.18 -57.95 -25.29
CA ASP A 631 -44.54 -56.64 -25.15
C ASP A 631 -43.02 -56.70 -24.89
N LEU A 632 -42.45 -57.87 -24.58
CA LEU A 632 -41.02 -57.99 -24.35
C LEU A 632 -40.24 -57.80 -25.67
N THR A 633 -39.40 -56.75 -25.74
CA THR A 633 -38.62 -56.42 -26.93
C THR A 633 -37.15 -56.88 -26.81
N PRO A 634 -36.43 -57.11 -27.93
CA PRO A 634 -34.99 -57.41 -27.89
C PRO A 634 -34.15 -56.31 -27.22
N ALA A 635 -34.61 -55.05 -27.27
CA ALA A 635 -33.98 -53.93 -26.58
C ALA A 635 -34.11 -54.05 -25.05
N ALA A 636 -35.28 -54.47 -24.56
CA ALA A 636 -35.50 -54.74 -23.13
C ALA A 636 -34.58 -55.85 -22.61
N VAL A 637 -34.45 -56.95 -23.36
CA VAL A 637 -33.53 -58.05 -23.01
C VAL A 637 -32.08 -57.58 -22.98
N TYR A 638 -31.65 -56.78 -23.97
CA TYR A 638 -30.30 -56.22 -23.96
C TYR A 638 -30.04 -55.29 -22.78
N ALA A 639 -31.02 -54.44 -22.42
CA ALA A 639 -30.95 -53.58 -21.25
C ALA A 639 -30.84 -54.38 -19.94
N THR A 640 -31.61 -55.46 -19.79
CA THR A 640 -31.54 -56.39 -18.65
C THR A 640 -30.18 -57.08 -18.56
N LEU A 641 -29.64 -57.56 -19.68
CA LEU A 641 -28.30 -58.16 -19.73
C LEU A 641 -27.24 -57.15 -19.32
N ARG A 642 -27.30 -55.91 -19.83
CA ARG A 642 -26.36 -54.84 -19.49
C ARG A 642 -26.44 -54.45 -18.02
N LYS A 643 -27.65 -54.29 -17.47
CA LYS A 643 -27.90 -54.01 -16.04
C LYS A 643 -27.26 -55.05 -15.13
N ASN A 644 -27.26 -56.32 -15.54
CA ASN A 644 -26.70 -57.43 -14.78
C ASN A 644 -25.21 -57.71 -15.10
N GLY A 645 -24.58 -56.91 -15.96
CA GLY A 645 -23.18 -57.09 -16.37
C GLY A 645 -22.93 -58.23 -17.36
N LEU A 646 -23.97 -58.72 -18.04
CA LEU A 646 -23.97 -59.89 -18.94
C LEU A 646 -23.99 -59.49 -20.43
N ASN A 647 -23.47 -58.30 -20.75
CA ASN A 647 -23.55 -57.71 -22.08
C ASN A 647 -22.61 -58.36 -23.11
N THR A 648 -21.59 -59.11 -22.68
CA THR A 648 -20.68 -59.85 -23.57
C THR A 648 -20.88 -61.36 -23.47
N ARG A 649 -20.50 -62.08 -24.54
CA ARG A 649 -20.59 -63.55 -24.60
C ARG A 649 -19.76 -64.22 -23.49
N GLU A 650 -18.56 -63.72 -23.25
CA GLU A 650 -17.66 -64.20 -22.19
C GLU A 650 -18.29 -64.09 -20.80
N LYS A 651 -18.91 -62.95 -20.48
CA LYS A 651 -19.56 -62.73 -19.17
C LYS A 651 -20.80 -63.58 -18.98
N ARG A 652 -21.53 -63.93 -20.06
CA ARG A 652 -22.64 -64.88 -20.00
C ARG A 652 -22.17 -66.31 -19.77
N LEU A 653 -21.07 -66.71 -20.39
CA LEU A 653 -20.43 -68.02 -20.16
C LEU A 653 -19.91 -68.14 -18.72
N GLU A 654 -19.28 -67.08 -18.21
CA GLU A 654 -18.82 -67.01 -16.81
C GLU A 654 -20.00 -67.06 -15.82
N PHE A 655 -21.10 -66.38 -16.14
CA PHE A 655 -22.33 -66.43 -15.35
C PHE A 655 -22.99 -67.83 -15.35
N ALA A 656 -22.94 -68.55 -16.47
CA ALA A 656 -23.43 -69.93 -16.55
C ALA A 656 -22.56 -70.91 -15.73
N GLN A 657 -21.24 -70.69 -15.66
CA GLN A 657 -20.30 -71.56 -14.94
C GLN A 657 -20.20 -71.25 -13.43
N ASN A 658 -20.20 -69.96 -13.04
CA ASN A 658 -19.89 -69.50 -11.69
C ASN A 658 -20.97 -68.58 -11.07
N GLY A 659 -22.14 -68.47 -11.70
CA GLY A 659 -23.22 -67.57 -11.27
C GLY A 659 -23.72 -67.88 -9.86
N THR A 660 -23.24 -67.12 -8.88
CA THR A 660 -23.62 -67.23 -7.46
C THR A 660 -25.13 -67.33 -7.26
N ASP A 661 -25.57 -68.41 -6.60
CA ASP A 661 -26.95 -68.66 -6.17
C ASP A 661 -27.57 -67.47 -5.40
N ARG A 662 -26.73 -66.58 -4.83
CA ARG A 662 -27.15 -65.34 -4.16
C ARG A 662 -27.92 -64.36 -5.05
N ARG A 663 -27.65 -64.26 -6.36
CA ARG A 663 -28.40 -63.32 -7.24
C ARG A 663 -29.78 -63.87 -7.62
N MET A 664 -29.87 -65.17 -7.91
CA MET A 664 -31.15 -65.86 -8.12
C MET A 664 -31.97 -65.90 -6.83
N ALA A 665 -31.33 -66.09 -5.67
CA ALA A 665 -31.99 -66.03 -4.36
C ALA A 665 -32.59 -64.64 -4.06
N ARG A 666 -31.91 -63.54 -4.41
CA ARG A 666 -32.48 -62.18 -4.28
C ARG A 666 -33.68 -61.94 -5.19
N LEU A 667 -33.66 -62.46 -6.41
CA LEU A 667 -34.79 -62.36 -7.34
C LEU A 667 -35.97 -63.23 -6.90
N ALA A 668 -35.72 -64.44 -6.41
CA ALA A 668 -36.73 -65.29 -5.80
C ALA A 668 -37.34 -64.67 -4.53
N GLN A 669 -36.52 -63.99 -3.71
CA GLN A 669 -36.98 -63.25 -2.54
C GLN A 669 -37.83 -62.02 -2.92
N ALA A 670 -37.50 -61.33 -4.02
CA ALA A 670 -38.30 -60.24 -4.56
C ALA A 670 -39.64 -60.72 -5.14
N LEU A 671 -39.66 -61.88 -5.82
CA LEU A 671 -40.88 -62.49 -6.37
C LEU A 671 -41.83 -63.04 -5.29
N SER A 672 -41.27 -63.63 -4.22
CA SER A 672 -42.06 -64.11 -3.05
C SER A 672 -42.58 -62.97 -2.17
N GLY A 673 -41.91 -61.82 -2.15
CA GLY A 673 -42.42 -60.60 -1.52
C GLY A 673 -43.63 -59.99 -2.25
N ALA A 674 -43.68 -60.12 -3.59
CA ALA A 674 -44.80 -59.64 -4.39
C ALA A 674 -46.07 -60.51 -4.24
N GLN A 675 -45.92 -61.84 -4.10
CA GLN A 675 -47.06 -62.75 -3.87
C GLN A 675 -47.68 -62.64 -2.46
N ARG A 676 -47.00 -62.04 -1.47
CA ARG A 676 -47.54 -61.84 -0.11
C ARG A 676 -48.49 -60.65 0.02
N VAL A 677 -48.58 -59.78 -0.99
CA VAL A 677 -49.46 -58.60 -0.94
C VAL A 677 -50.91 -58.93 -1.38
N ASP A 678 -51.14 -60.08 -2.04
CA ASP A 678 -52.47 -60.49 -2.55
C ASP A 678 -53.22 -61.51 -1.67
N ARG A 679 -52.85 -61.68 -0.41
CA ARG A 679 -53.70 -62.39 0.57
C ARG A 679 -53.99 -61.51 1.78
N ALA A 680 -55.15 -60.85 1.74
CA ALA A 680 -55.78 -60.26 2.91
C ALA A 680 -56.01 -61.35 3.98
N PRO A 681 -55.67 -61.12 5.26
CA PRO A 681 -56.20 -61.94 6.33
C PRO A 681 -57.60 -61.43 6.70
N GLU A 682 -58.55 -62.35 6.62
CA GLU A 682 -59.86 -62.30 7.23
C GLU A 682 -59.77 -61.99 8.73
N GLY A 683 -60.79 -61.31 9.25
CA GLY A 683 -60.80 -60.72 10.58
C GLY A 683 -60.83 -61.70 11.75
N GLN A 684 -60.30 -61.21 12.87
CA GLN A 684 -60.60 -61.56 14.27
C GLN A 684 -60.40 -60.24 15.04
N GLY A 685 -61.31 -59.69 15.84
CA GLY A 685 -62.43 -60.30 16.55
C GLY A 685 -61.95 -60.88 17.88
N GLY A 686 -61.85 -60.04 18.92
CA GLY A 686 -61.84 -60.51 20.32
C GLY A 686 -60.84 -59.84 21.27
N GLY A 687 -61.37 -59.14 22.27
CA GLY A 687 -61.06 -59.43 23.68
C GLY A 687 -59.97 -58.62 24.40
N GLU A 688 -60.45 -57.77 25.31
CA GLU A 688 -59.81 -57.13 26.49
C GLU A 688 -58.76 -56.02 26.29
#